data_AF-A0A0F9KYX7-F1
#
_entry.id   AF-A0A0F9KYX7-F1
#
_cell.length_a   1.000
_cell.length_b   1.000
_cell.length_c   1.000
_cell.angle_alpha   90.00
_cell.angle_beta   90.00
_cell.angle_gamma   90.00
#
_symmetry.space_group_name_H-M   'P 1'
#
loop_
_entity.id
_entity.type
_entity.pdbx_description
1 polymer ?
#
loop_
_entity_poly.entity_id
_entity_poly.type
_entity_poly.pdbx_seq_one_letter_code
_entity_poly.pdbx_strand_id
1 'polypeptide(L)'
;MGLIKQLVSWVGGGLNFDDNKRVFGPGDSDNRMNVTTNELGKEFVISNMKGTIKKSHTFTHNSSYIASKYTVLGSCYDDNRDAVYVFVYGSGGNDSILRYNFSDDSFDKIAWDHTALGLNPGYPITDAYMIGDWLHWNPRTTSPRAIQVQWAYWDFVAYEFEDDPTYWALGVHVKENNKIYEVVAADAAYRDTTLDEPAKFEWTGYWTYQDVETQPTTGNYGEYKTTRQFYNTPITPTTSRPYAALGSDSDVEANYIRGNIFQFTYRVYVPEQGYAISAAFSEMVTNESDEALDGEILGNIQENNHIQVGFPVWLNPNTALFFNGGGWLFEFVEILFRKNNEEDWRIADRIYHYNASGEAIQNTTTGVGTAAYICMTKFYNDRAYEVVDSASIEKQFNALPKLARSQWTLDGERTAYGGVTEGFNVGFGLLDITLTNGRREVVLKGALTDKTDTYTFSEVQTPVLDKFIIYDYTSQALAALPDPGTTPWTIVFDFDGELFYGEYNGSDLGDYRDAVLATVNLAPIFATLNGSNQIVFGDNTAHSVEINIWDDNDADEVTKVKSFKTNANHPFCLFYFDDVRRSEPQTKVGSTTIFIPALSEVGGFTGTNWQQYVGWAIAHDAPSWAKYWQWGYAGNRSIAQFWQYNIVNAAAGSGDWADFLAIDISTLQGISDETAGYTPFHPNTNISAYVFEEGDRIKFLTQNAGSTYKNLPLAASDYDYEIKAFDESNSIIYLDENALGATGGAPTGYEGNNCMVEIYRPLKDPASTVYYEVGQVYEVYEDTGRYFHRGQSRDQTSGVTATGEFTTGDVYLLTRQVANGIFADPLDPVFVESYHWSDFYESDQWGRGKFGIISGIGEQYLNNVRYSNKYSPNTLSSGLAQFDGLDYLPMSDDHGKITAMRQAGHVLKVYFERNTASVFVNKTQYTDADGISQVVK
;
A
#
# COMPACT_ATOMS: atom_id res chain seq x y z
N MET A 1 48.10 -42.77 -25.95
CA MET A 1 48.54 -44.01 -25.26
C MET A 1 47.40 -45.01 -25.36
N GLY A 2 47.71 -46.26 -25.71
CA GLY A 2 46.73 -47.27 -26.10
C GLY A 2 45.74 -47.65 -24.99
N LEU A 3 44.52 -47.98 -25.42
CA LEU A 3 43.47 -48.64 -24.64
C LEU A 3 44.00 -49.96 -24.07
N ILE A 4 44.29 -49.97 -22.77
CA ILE A 4 44.48 -51.20 -22.01
C ILE A 4 43.07 -51.66 -21.61
N LYS A 5 42.53 -52.67 -22.31
CA LYS A 5 41.40 -53.47 -21.80
C LYS A 5 41.87 -54.15 -20.52
N GLN A 6 41.13 -53.95 -19.43
CA GLN A 6 41.38 -54.58 -18.15
C GLN A 6 41.32 -56.11 -18.31
N LEU A 7 42.44 -56.78 -18.06
CA LEU A 7 42.65 -58.23 -18.22
C LEU A 7 42.48 -58.94 -16.87
N VAL A 8 41.40 -58.62 -16.15
CA VAL A 8 41.02 -59.33 -14.93
C VAL A 8 39.59 -59.81 -15.09
N SER A 9 39.46 -61.11 -15.36
CA SER A 9 38.19 -61.83 -15.31
C SER A 9 37.78 -62.00 -13.86
N TRP A 10 36.72 -61.31 -13.45
CA TRP A 10 35.98 -61.69 -12.25
C TRP A 10 34.96 -62.76 -12.66
N VAL A 11 34.91 -63.85 -11.90
CA VAL A 11 33.87 -64.87 -12.03
C VAL A 11 32.56 -64.22 -11.56
N GLY A 12 31.81 -63.60 -12.48
CA GLY A 12 30.56 -62.89 -12.15
C GLY A 12 30.12 -61.71 -13.04
N GLY A 13 30.50 -61.68 -14.33
CA GLY A 13 29.92 -60.79 -15.35
C GLY A 13 30.62 -59.42 -15.49
N GLY A 14 31.04 -59.09 -16.73
CA GLY A 14 31.65 -57.81 -17.11
C GLY A 14 30.64 -56.79 -17.63
N LEU A 15 31.00 -55.50 -17.61
CA LEU A 15 30.19 -54.38 -18.12
C LEU A 15 30.22 -54.34 -19.66
N ASN A 16 29.05 -54.37 -20.31
CA ASN A 16 28.85 -54.13 -21.74
C ASN A 16 28.03 -52.85 -21.92
N PHE A 17 28.57 -51.85 -22.62
CA PHE A 17 28.03 -50.49 -22.70
C PHE A 17 27.40 -50.16 -24.07
N ASP A 18 27.49 -51.04 -25.06
CA ASP A 18 27.29 -50.69 -26.47
C ASP A 18 26.37 -51.62 -27.28
N ASP A 19 25.86 -52.72 -26.69
CA ASP A 19 25.02 -53.68 -27.43
C ASP A 19 23.49 -53.49 -27.30
N ASN A 20 22.77 -53.96 -28.34
CA ASN A 20 21.31 -53.85 -28.50
C ASN A 20 20.54 -54.71 -27.49
N LYS A 21 19.56 -54.12 -26.78
CA LYS A 21 18.73 -54.70 -25.70
C LYS A 21 18.01 -56.04 -26.00
N ARG A 22 18.01 -56.52 -27.23
CA ARG A 22 17.36 -57.78 -27.64
C ARG A 22 18.30 -58.98 -27.69
N VAL A 23 19.61 -58.80 -27.45
CA VAL A 23 20.59 -59.88 -27.55
C VAL A 23 21.49 -59.87 -26.31
N PHE A 24 21.06 -60.58 -25.25
CA PHE A 24 21.91 -60.80 -24.07
C PHE A 24 22.60 -62.17 -24.16
N GLY A 25 23.89 -62.20 -23.83
CA GLY A 25 24.62 -63.44 -23.64
C GLY A 25 24.28 -64.09 -22.29
N PRO A 26 24.40 -65.43 -22.17
CA PRO A 26 24.24 -66.10 -20.87
C PRO A 26 25.27 -65.60 -19.86
N GLY A 27 24.83 -64.90 -18.81
CA GLY A 27 25.68 -64.34 -17.76
C GLY A 27 25.73 -62.80 -17.71
N ASP A 28 25.18 -62.12 -18.72
CA ASP A 28 24.98 -60.67 -18.70
C ASP A 28 23.66 -60.34 -17.98
N SER A 29 23.65 -59.23 -17.22
CA SER A 29 22.50 -58.83 -16.41
C SER A 29 22.07 -57.40 -16.73
N ASP A 30 20.81 -57.23 -17.11
CA ASP A 30 20.11 -55.94 -17.21
C ASP A 30 19.89 -55.28 -15.83
N ASN A 31 19.88 -56.08 -14.76
CA ASN A 31 19.61 -55.67 -13.39
C ASN A 31 20.77 -54.96 -12.67
N ARG A 32 21.91 -54.71 -13.34
CA ARG A 32 23.00 -53.87 -12.79
C ARG A 32 22.95 -52.41 -13.28
N MET A 33 21.87 -52.03 -13.97
CA MET A 33 21.50 -50.63 -14.12
C MET A 33 21.03 -50.12 -12.75
N ASN A 34 21.58 -48.99 -12.27
CA ASN A 34 21.17 -48.29 -11.04
C ASN A 34 21.89 -48.71 -9.75
N VAL A 35 23.22 -48.85 -9.79
CA VAL A 35 24.04 -48.84 -8.58
C VAL A 35 24.60 -47.44 -8.38
N THR A 36 24.30 -46.80 -7.25
CA THR A 36 24.98 -45.57 -6.82
C THR A 36 25.99 -45.92 -5.74
N THR A 37 27.10 -45.17 -5.65
CA THR A 37 28.07 -45.34 -4.56
C THR A 37 27.60 -44.70 -3.26
N ASN A 38 26.43 -44.07 -3.21
CA ASN A 38 26.01 -43.36 -2.01
C ASN A 38 24.54 -42.86 -2.04
N GLU A 39 23.61 -43.51 -1.34
CA GLU A 39 22.32 -42.91 -0.93
C GLU A 39 22.30 -42.49 0.55
N LEU A 40 23.26 -42.90 1.39
CA LEU A 40 23.18 -42.78 2.88
C LEU A 40 24.47 -42.29 3.59
N GLY A 41 25.40 -41.66 2.89
CA GLY A 41 26.63 -41.07 3.44
C GLY A 41 27.70 -42.05 3.93
N LYS A 42 27.51 -43.38 3.85
CA LYS A 42 28.53 -44.37 4.25
C LYS A 42 29.43 -44.74 3.08
N GLU A 43 30.71 -44.42 3.18
CA GLU A 43 31.70 -44.80 2.16
C GLU A 43 31.71 -46.34 1.94
N PHE A 44 31.82 -46.75 0.68
CA PHE A 44 32.01 -48.15 0.23
C PHE A 44 30.82 -49.12 0.31
N VAL A 45 29.58 -48.63 0.46
CA VAL A 45 28.37 -49.47 0.35
C VAL A 45 27.72 -49.29 -1.04
N ILE A 46 27.58 -50.41 -1.76
CA ILE A 46 26.84 -50.50 -3.02
C ILE A 46 25.38 -50.83 -2.68
N SER A 47 24.46 -49.91 -2.97
CA SER A 47 23.00 -50.15 -2.88
C SER A 47 22.35 -50.03 -4.26
N ASN A 48 21.25 -50.78 -4.44
CA ASN A 48 20.36 -50.57 -5.58
C ASN A 48 19.63 -49.25 -5.37
N MET A 49 19.54 -48.44 -6.42
CA MET A 49 18.75 -47.21 -6.40
C MET A 49 17.29 -47.53 -6.08
N LYS A 50 16.75 -46.88 -5.05
CA LYS A 50 15.33 -47.01 -4.71
C LYS A 50 14.46 -46.38 -5.81
N GLY A 51 13.23 -46.89 -5.99
CA GLY A 51 12.30 -46.40 -7.02
C GLY A 51 12.47 -46.98 -8.43
N THR A 52 13.37 -47.94 -8.64
CA THR A 52 13.59 -48.57 -9.96
C THR A 52 12.84 -49.90 -10.14
N ILE A 53 12.02 -50.29 -9.16
CA ILE A 53 11.22 -51.50 -9.20
C ILE A 53 9.85 -51.18 -9.81
N LYS A 54 9.46 -51.91 -10.85
CA LYS A 54 8.12 -51.78 -11.42
C LYS A 54 7.08 -52.30 -10.43
N LYS A 55 6.18 -51.41 -10.01
CA LYS A 55 4.98 -51.74 -9.23
C LYS A 55 3.73 -51.47 -10.05
N SER A 56 2.73 -52.31 -9.88
CA SER A 56 1.42 -52.14 -10.52
C SER A 56 0.47 -51.55 -9.50
N HIS A 57 -0.14 -50.42 -9.85
CA HIS A 57 -1.19 -49.79 -9.06
C HIS A 57 -2.24 -49.20 -10.02
N THR A 58 -3.49 -49.16 -9.60
CA THR A 58 -4.60 -48.64 -10.41
C THR A 58 -5.24 -47.48 -9.68
N PHE A 59 -5.27 -46.32 -10.31
CA PHE A 59 -6.07 -45.19 -9.87
C PHE A 59 -7.24 -44.99 -10.84
N THR A 60 -8.37 -44.54 -10.30
CA THR A 60 -9.50 -44.07 -11.11
C THR A 60 -9.36 -42.56 -11.28
N HIS A 61 -9.15 -42.10 -12.52
CA HIS A 61 -9.18 -40.68 -12.85
C HIS A 61 -10.62 -40.23 -13.14
N ASN A 62 -10.89 -38.95 -12.94
CA ASN A 62 -12.16 -38.36 -13.36
C ASN A 62 -12.31 -38.50 -14.89
N SER A 63 -13.49 -38.95 -15.33
CA SER A 63 -13.78 -39.30 -16.73
C SER A 63 -13.60 -38.12 -17.70
N SER A 64 -13.68 -36.89 -17.21
CA SER A 64 -13.47 -35.66 -18.00
C SER A 64 -11.98 -35.41 -18.32
N TYR A 65 -11.06 -36.09 -17.64
CA TYR A 65 -9.61 -35.81 -17.69
C TYR A 65 -8.76 -37.05 -17.99
N ILE A 66 -9.36 -38.10 -18.54
CA ILE A 66 -8.60 -39.30 -18.94
C ILE A 66 -7.61 -38.91 -20.03
N ALA A 67 -6.35 -38.73 -19.65
CA ALA A 67 -5.27 -38.59 -20.62
C ALA A 67 -5.15 -39.87 -21.44
N SER A 68 -4.91 -39.70 -22.74
CA SER A 68 -4.55 -40.81 -23.62
C SER A 68 -3.21 -41.45 -23.26
N LYS A 69 -2.35 -40.73 -22.51
CA LYS A 69 -1.01 -41.17 -22.12
C LYS A 69 -0.56 -40.51 -20.82
N TYR A 70 -0.03 -41.34 -19.92
CA TYR A 70 0.69 -40.92 -18.72
C TYR A 70 2.18 -41.20 -18.88
N THR A 71 3.02 -40.28 -18.45
CA THR A 71 4.49 -40.41 -18.53
C THR A 71 5.12 -40.01 -17.19
N VAL A 72 5.90 -40.91 -16.59
CA VAL A 72 6.71 -40.56 -15.42
C VAL A 72 7.90 -39.73 -15.87
N LEU A 73 8.01 -38.51 -15.37
CA LEU A 73 9.05 -37.54 -15.76
C LEU A 73 10.26 -37.53 -14.83
N GLY A 74 10.12 -38.07 -13.62
CA GLY A 74 11.18 -38.09 -12.63
C GLY A 74 10.69 -38.61 -11.29
N SER A 75 11.61 -38.66 -10.34
CA SER A 75 11.32 -39.10 -8.97
C SER A 75 12.23 -38.40 -7.96
N CYS A 76 11.78 -38.36 -6.70
CA CYS A 76 12.55 -37.88 -5.56
C CYS A 76 12.42 -38.89 -4.42
N TYR A 77 13.53 -39.30 -3.82
CA TYR A 77 13.52 -40.14 -2.62
C TYR A 77 13.45 -39.25 -1.36
N ASP A 78 12.66 -39.68 -0.39
CA ASP A 78 12.57 -39.08 0.94
C ASP A 78 13.09 -40.08 1.98
N ASP A 79 14.30 -39.80 2.45
CA ASP A 79 15.00 -40.58 3.46
C ASP A 79 14.23 -40.64 4.79
N ASN A 80 13.48 -39.58 5.13
CA ASN A 80 12.80 -39.48 6.43
C ASN A 80 11.59 -40.41 6.50
N ARG A 81 10.89 -40.61 5.37
CA ARG A 81 9.68 -41.44 5.29
C ARG A 81 9.91 -42.83 4.71
N ASP A 82 11.11 -43.10 4.21
CA ASP A 82 11.39 -44.26 3.37
C ASP A 82 10.33 -44.39 2.25
N ALA A 83 10.25 -43.34 1.41
CA ALA A 83 9.27 -43.24 0.34
C ALA A 83 9.88 -42.60 -0.91
N VAL A 84 9.29 -42.87 -2.08
CA VAL A 84 9.63 -42.19 -3.34
C VAL A 84 8.43 -41.40 -3.85
N TYR A 85 8.66 -40.13 -4.17
CA TYR A 85 7.73 -39.28 -4.89
C TYR A 85 7.98 -39.42 -6.39
N VAL A 86 6.93 -39.64 -7.18
CA VAL A 86 7.00 -39.74 -8.65
C VAL A 86 6.18 -38.65 -9.32
N PHE A 87 6.76 -38.02 -10.34
CA PHE A 87 6.13 -36.95 -11.12
C PHE A 87 5.51 -37.56 -12.37
N VAL A 88 4.19 -37.46 -12.52
CA VAL A 88 3.42 -38.08 -13.60
C VAL A 88 2.79 -37.00 -14.46
N TYR A 89 3.23 -36.90 -15.72
CA TYR A 89 2.62 -36.03 -16.72
C TYR A 89 1.45 -36.72 -17.41
N GLY A 90 0.31 -36.03 -17.47
CA GLY A 90 -0.89 -36.47 -18.15
C GLY A 90 -1.10 -35.67 -19.44
N SER A 91 -1.20 -36.33 -20.60
CA SER A 91 -1.43 -35.65 -21.89
C SER A 91 -2.75 -34.86 -21.96
N GLY A 92 -3.67 -35.12 -21.03
CA GLY A 92 -4.95 -34.42 -20.88
C GLY A 92 -4.91 -33.23 -19.92
N GLY A 93 -3.73 -32.85 -19.42
CA GLY A 93 -3.56 -31.76 -18.44
C GLY A 93 -3.79 -32.20 -16.99
N ASN A 94 -3.75 -33.49 -16.70
CA ASN A 94 -3.98 -34.06 -15.38
C ASN A 94 -2.67 -34.59 -14.80
N ASP A 95 -1.78 -33.66 -14.50
CA ASP A 95 -0.48 -33.98 -13.92
C ASP A 95 -0.66 -34.37 -12.45
N SER A 96 0.16 -35.32 -11.98
CA SER A 96 0.06 -35.84 -10.61
C SER A 96 1.44 -36.01 -9.97
N ILE A 97 1.47 -35.89 -8.64
CA ILE A 97 2.57 -36.33 -7.78
C ILE A 97 2.02 -37.44 -6.89
N LEU A 98 2.69 -38.59 -6.91
CA LEU A 98 2.32 -39.74 -6.09
C LEU A 98 3.47 -40.08 -5.15
N ARG A 99 3.14 -40.50 -3.93
CA ARG A 99 4.09 -41.08 -2.98
C ARG A 99 3.97 -42.59 -3.03
N TYR A 100 5.08 -43.29 -3.12
CA TYR A 100 5.16 -44.74 -2.97
C TYR A 100 5.90 -45.05 -1.67
N ASN A 101 5.23 -45.75 -0.75
CA ASN A 101 5.80 -46.10 0.55
C ASN A 101 6.43 -47.49 0.50
N PHE A 102 7.69 -47.62 0.92
CA PHE A 102 8.38 -48.92 0.92
C PHE A 102 7.94 -49.83 2.07
N SER A 103 7.43 -49.26 3.17
CA SER A 103 7.06 -49.98 4.38
C SER A 103 5.85 -50.90 4.19
N ASP A 104 4.86 -50.48 3.40
CA ASP A 104 3.59 -51.17 3.22
C ASP A 104 3.21 -51.43 1.75
N ASP A 105 4.10 -51.09 0.80
CA ASP A 105 3.89 -51.27 -0.65
C ASP A 105 2.67 -50.51 -1.19
N SER A 106 2.31 -49.38 -0.56
CA SER A 106 1.17 -48.55 -0.93
C SER A 106 1.54 -47.34 -1.79
N PHE A 107 0.52 -46.76 -2.45
CA PHE A 107 0.63 -45.47 -3.12
C PHE A 107 -0.35 -44.46 -2.52
N ASP A 108 0.14 -43.26 -2.23
CA ASP A 108 -0.68 -42.13 -1.81
C ASP A 108 -0.74 -41.05 -2.88
N LYS A 109 -1.87 -40.35 -2.91
CA LYS A 109 -2.06 -39.13 -3.69
C LYS A 109 -1.43 -37.96 -2.91
N ILE A 110 -0.58 -37.17 -3.58
CA ILE A 110 0.03 -35.95 -3.01
C ILE A 110 -0.44 -34.72 -3.79
N ALA A 111 -0.42 -34.80 -5.12
CA ALA A 111 -1.12 -33.89 -6.00
C ALA A 111 -1.79 -34.74 -7.08
N TRP A 112 -3.09 -34.55 -7.32
CA TRP A 112 -3.87 -35.44 -8.17
C TRP A 112 -4.70 -34.65 -9.18
N ASP A 113 -4.59 -35.01 -10.46
CA ASP A 113 -5.32 -34.38 -11.58
C ASP A 113 -5.14 -32.84 -11.62
N HIS A 114 -3.89 -32.39 -11.50
CA HIS A 114 -3.53 -30.99 -11.32
C HIS A 114 -2.96 -30.37 -12.60
N THR A 115 -3.33 -29.14 -12.92
CA THR A 115 -2.83 -28.42 -14.13
C THR A 115 -1.67 -27.47 -13.83
N ALA A 116 -1.52 -27.05 -12.58
CA ALA A 116 -0.52 -26.06 -12.16
C ALA A 116 0.82 -26.66 -11.67
N LEU A 117 1.10 -27.95 -11.91
CA LEU A 117 2.42 -28.54 -11.57
C LEU A 117 3.54 -28.11 -12.53
N GLY A 118 3.17 -27.60 -13.71
CA GLY A 118 4.08 -27.15 -14.75
C GLY A 118 4.86 -28.29 -15.44
N LEU A 119 4.43 -29.54 -15.29
CA LEU A 119 5.16 -30.68 -15.83
C LEU A 119 5.18 -30.64 -17.36
N ASN A 120 6.34 -30.92 -17.94
CA ASN A 120 6.52 -30.93 -19.38
C ASN A 120 7.27 -32.20 -19.82
N PRO A 121 6.71 -33.02 -20.73
CA PRO A 121 7.34 -34.27 -21.14
C PRO A 121 8.68 -34.09 -21.88
N GLY A 122 8.96 -32.88 -22.38
CA GLY A 122 10.26 -32.52 -22.96
C GLY A 122 11.35 -32.24 -21.93
N TYR A 123 10.99 -32.08 -20.65
CA TYR A 123 11.91 -31.72 -19.56
C TYR A 123 11.75 -32.67 -18.37
N PRO A 124 12.53 -33.77 -18.34
CA PRO A 124 12.55 -34.68 -17.20
C PRO A 124 12.96 -33.98 -15.90
N ILE A 125 12.29 -34.32 -14.80
CA ILE A 125 12.58 -33.80 -13.46
C ILE A 125 13.75 -34.60 -12.89
N THR A 126 14.94 -34.00 -12.88
CA THR A 126 16.21 -34.68 -12.52
C THR A 126 16.92 -34.06 -11.33
N ASP A 127 16.38 -32.96 -10.81
CA ASP A 127 16.94 -32.14 -9.75
C ASP A 127 15.93 -31.89 -8.63
N ALA A 128 14.92 -32.76 -8.47
CA ALA A 128 14.03 -32.74 -7.32
C ALA A 128 14.75 -33.21 -6.04
N TYR A 129 14.38 -32.64 -4.90
CA TYR A 129 14.92 -32.98 -3.57
C TYR A 129 13.93 -32.60 -2.46
N MET A 130 14.19 -33.11 -1.25
CA MET A 130 13.47 -32.79 -0.03
C MET A 130 14.23 -31.78 0.85
N ILE A 131 13.51 -30.86 1.49
CA ILE A 131 13.97 -30.10 2.67
C ILE A 131 12.89 -30.23 3.74
N GLY A 132 13.17 -30.98 4.81
CA GLY A 132 12.12 -31.37 5.76
C GLY A 132 10.97 -32.08 5.04
N ASP A 133 9.77 -31.50 5.11
CA ASP A 133 8.55 -32.01 4.46
C ASP A 133 8.23 -31.33 3.12
N TRP A 134 9.15 -30.50 2.61
CA TRP A 134 8.99 -29.80 1.35
C TRP A 134 9.66 -30.56 0.21
N LEU A 135 8.86 -30.97 -0.78
CA LEU A 135 9.35 -31.54 -2.04
C LEU A 135 9.53 -30.42 -3.06
N HIS A 136 10.77 -30.17 -3.49
CA HIS A 136 11.10 -29.14 -4.48
C HIS A 136 11.30 -29.75 -5.88
N TRP A 137 10.85 -29.09 -6.94
CA TRP A 137 11.14 -29.45 -8.34
C TRP A 137 11.23 -28.23 -9.25
N ASN A 138 11.99 -28.38 -10.34
CA ASN A 138 12.17 -27.36 -11.35
C ASN A 138 11.52 -27.78 -12.68
N PRO A 139 10.37 -27.20 -13.05
CA PRO A 139 9.71 -27.50 -14.33
C PRO A 139 10.48 -27.00 -15.57
N ARG A 140 11.41 -26.04 -15.42
CA ARG A 140 12.19 -25.35 -16.47
C ARG A 140 11.39 -24.50 -17.47
N THR A 141 10.09 -24.70 -17.57
CA THR A 141 9.19 -23.89 -18.40
C THR A 141 8.36 -22.90 -17.61
N THR A 142 8.34 -23.04 -16.29
CA THR A 142 7.73 -22.09 -15.34
C THR A 142 8.68 -21.86 -14.18
N SER A 143 8.33 -20.93 -13.29
CA SER A 143 9.03 -20.73 -12.02
C SER A 143 9.19 -22.07 -11.27
N PRO A 144 10.31 -22.26 -10.52
CA PRO A 144 10.49 -23.40 -9.63
C PRO A 144 9.34 -23.55 -8.64
N ARG A 145 9.09 -24.78 -8.19
CA ARG A 145 7.96 -25.11 -7.31
C ARG A 145 8.42 -25.97 -6.15
N ALA A 146 7.71 -25.91 -5.04
CA ALA A 146 7.79 -26.93 -4.00
C ALA A 146 6.41 -27.22 -3.44
N ILE A 147 6.22 -28.35 -2.76
CA ILE A 147 4.96 -28.72 -2.11
C ILE A 147 5.21 -29.31 -0.71
N GLN A 148 4.40 -28.93 0.27
CA GLN A 148 4.39 -29.58 1.59
C GLN A 148 3.67 -30.94 1.46
N VAL A 149 4.43 -32.02 1.48
CA VAL A 149 3.93 -33.36 1.13
C VAL A 149 3.03 -33.99 2.19
N GLN A 150 3.23 -33.64 3.45
CA GLN A 150 2.50 -34.21 4.59
C GLN A 150 1.11 -33.59 4.74
N TRP A 151 1.01 -32.26 4.67
CA TRP A 151 -0.26 -31.52 4.64
C TRP A 151 -1.07 -31.89 3.41
N ALA A 152 -0.43 -31.97 2.25
CA ALA A 152 -1.08 -32.39 1.02
C ALA A 152 -1.64 -33.83 1.12
N TYR A 153 -0.92 -34.74 1.78
CA TYR A 153 -1.42 -36.08 2.06
C TYR A 153 -2.60 -36.06 3.04
N TRP A 154 -2.48 -35.37 4.17
CA TRP A 154 -3.54 -35.30 5.17
C TRP A 154 -4.82 -34.70 4.61
N ASP A 155 -4.75 -33.67 3.77
CA ASP A 155 -5.90 -33.11 3.06
C ASP A 155 -6.57 -34.12 2.10
N PHE A 156 -5.86 -35.17 1.64
CA PHE A 156 -6.49 -36.25 0.87
C PHE A 156 -7.21 -37.28 1.75
N VAL A 157 -6.72 -37.54 2.97
CA VAL A 157 -7.24 -38.60 3.84
C VAL A 157 -8.16 -38.10 4.95
N ALA A 158 -8.16 -36.80 5.24
CA ALA A 158 -8.96 -36.21 6.29
C ALA A 158 -10.43 -36.15 5.92
N TYR A 159 -11.28 -36.50 6.89
CA TYR A 159 -12.73 -36.38 6.76
C TYR A 159 -13.19 -34.95 7.08
N GLU A 160 -14.22 -34.47 6.38
CA GLU A 160 -14.92 -33.25 6.79
C GLU A 160 -15.57 -33.49 8.15
N PHE A 161 -15.40 -32.56 9.09
CA PHE A 161 -15.97 -32.68 10.43
C PHE A 161 -17.49 -32.90 10.40
N GLU A 162 -18.18 -32.40 9.36
CA GLU A 162 -19.62 -32.53 9.16
C GLU A 162 -20.07 -33.89 8.56
N ASP A 163 -19.15 -34.70 8.02
CA ASP A 163 -19.46 -35.95 7.30
C ASP A 163 -19.40 -37.20 8.23
N ASP A 164 -20.52 -37.45 8.90
CA ASP A 164 -21.07 -38.65 9.59
C ASP A 164 -20.23 -39.96 9.73
N PRO A 165 -19.43 -40.09 10.82
CA PRO A 165 -19.45 -41.33 11.62
C PRO A 165 -19.87 -41.08 13.08
N THR A 166 -20.52 -42.08 13.70
CA THR A 166 -20.98 -42.03 15.09
C THR A 166 -19.83 -41.87 16.12
N TYR A 167 -18.60 -42.26 15.74
CA TYR A 167 -17.35 -42.07 16.49
C TYR A 167 -16.18 -41.97 15.51
N TRP A 168 -15.21 -41.11 15.80
CA TRP A 168 -13.94 -41.09 15.07
C TRP A 168 -12.99 -42.17 15.60
N ALA A 169 -12.34 -42.92 14.71
CA ALA A 169 -11.33 -43.89 15.12
C ALA A 169 -10.02 -43.18 15.49
N LEU A 170 -9.30 -43.72 16.48
CA LEU A 170 -7.97 -43.24 16.88
C LEU A 170 -7.02 -43.20 15.66
N GLY A 171 -6.33 -42.08 15.47
CA GLY A 171 -5.39 -41.85 14.35
C GLY A 171 -6.06 -41.38 13.05
N VAL A 172 -7.39 -41.26 13.01
CA VAL A 172 -8.09 -40.64 11.88
C VAL A 172 -7.83 -39.14 11.88
N HIS A 173 -7.68 -38.58 10.68
CA HIS A 173 -7.54 -37.15 10.49
C HIS A 173 -8.91 -36.55 10.18
N VAL A 174 -9.24 -35.46 10.85
CA VAL A 174 -10.46 -34.67 10.62
C VAL A 174 -10.06 -33.25 10.30
N LYS A 175 -10.81 -32.62 9.39
CA LYS A 175 -10.57 -31.24 8.99
C LYS A 175 -11.78 -30.39 9.34
N GLU A 176 -11.49 -29.24 9.90
CA GLU A 176 -12.43 -28.17 10.17
C GLU A 176 -11.71 -26.88 9.84
N ASN A 177 -12.42 -25.87 9.35
CA ASN A 177 -11.82 -24.55 9.14
C ASN A 177 -10.63 -24.60 8.15
N ASN A 178 -9.42 -24.22 8.57
CA ASN A 178 -8.17 -24.35 7.81
C ASN A 178 -7.17 -25.33 8.46
N LYS A 179 -7.61 -26.09 9.46
CA LYS A 179 -6.75 -26.97 10.26
C LYS A 179 -7.12 -28.44 10.08
N ILE A 180 -6.11 -29.29 10.21
CA ILE A 180 -6.26 -30.74 10.28
C ILE A 180 -5.87 -31.16 11.69
N TYR A 181 -6.68 -32.03 12.27
CA TYR A 181 -6.47 -32.62 13.59
C TYR A 181 -6.41 -34.14 13.48
N GLU A 182 -5.52 -34.76 14.24
CA GLU A 182 -5.53 -36.19 14.48
C GLU A 182 -6.37 -36.49 15.73
N VAL A 183 -7.20 -37.52 15.61
CA VAL A 183 -8.01 -38.01 16.74
C VAL A 183 -7.12 -38.81 17.67
N VAL A 184 -6.89 -38.31 18.88
CA VAL A 184 -6.01 -38.92 19.90
C VAL A 184 -6.77 -39.62 21.03
N ALA A 185 -8.10 -39.55 21.03
CA ALA A 185 -8.95 -40.27 21.99
C ALA A 185 -10.03 -41.11 21.30
N ALA A 186 -10.25 -42.32 21.82
CA ALA A 186 -11.22 -43.28 21.26
C ALA A 186 -12.70 -42.91 21.53
N ASP A 187 -12.96 -41.91 22.39
CA ASP A 187 -14.28 -41.42 22.77
C ASP A 187 -14.59 -40.01 22.21
N ALA A 188 -13.85 -39.57 21.19
CA ALA A 188 -14.15 -38.35 20.43
C ALA A 188 -15.51 -38.49 19.71
N ALA A 189 -16.59 -38.05 20.36
CA ALA A 189 -17.96 -38.12 19.87
C ALA A 189 -18.35 -36.86 19.09
N TYR A 190 -19.24 -37.02 18.09
CA TYR A 190 -19.80 -35.95 17.23
C TYR A 190 -20.37 -34.73 17.97
N ARG A 191 -20.73 -34.85 19.26
CA ARG A 191 -21.33 -33.75 20.04
C ARG A 191 -20.33 -32.87 20.75
N ASP A 192 -19.04 -33.06 20.52
CA ASP A 192 -18.08 -32.05 20.91
C ASP A 192 -18.29 -30.82 20.02
N THR A 193 -18.57 -29.68 20.63
CA THR A 193 -18.98 -28.49 19.88
C THR A 193 -17.81 -27.77 19.21
N THR A 194 -16.57 -28.20 19.47
CA THR A 194 -15.33 -27.55 19.01
C THR A 194 -14.18 -28.54 18.94
N LEU A 195 -13.34 -28.52 17.89
CA LEU A 195 -12.07 -29.27 17.82
C LEU A 195 -10.95 -28.75 18.76
N ASP A 196 -11.28 -27.84 19.68
CA ASP A 196 -10.34 -27.19 20.59
C ASP A 196 -10.05 -28.00 21.88
N GLU A 197 -10.46 -29.27 21.95
CA GLU A 197 -10.13 -30.15 23.08
C GLU A 197 -8.82 -30.94 22.83
N PRO A 198 -7.67 -30.53 23.40
CA PRO A 198 -6.37 -31.16 23.11
C PRO A 198 -6.28 -32.61 23.62
N ALA A 199 -7.18 -32.99 24.52
CA ALA A 199 -7.29 -34.35 25.05
C ALA A 199 -7.90 -35.33 24.03
N LYS A 200 -8.60 -34.83 23.00
CA LYS A 200 -9.29 -35.64 21.99
C LYS A 200 -8.77 -35.40 20.57
N PHE A 201 -8.31 -34.18 20.29
CA PHE A 201 -7.84 -33.76 18.99
C PHE A 201 -6.47 -33.09 19.12
N GLU A 202 -5.47 -33.63 18.42
CA GLU A 202 -4.15 -33.02 18.33
C GLU A 202 -4.02 -32.33 16.98
N TRP A 203 -3.67 -31.05 16.98
CA TRP A 203 -3.42 -30.32 15.74
C TRP A 203 -2.21 -30.92 15.02
N THR A 204 -2.38 -31.31 13.75
CA THR A 204 -1.31 -31.93 12.95
C THR A 204 -0.86 -31.08 11.78
N GLY A 205 -1.77 -30.28 11.19
CA GLY A 205 -1.39 -29.44 10.05
C GLY A 205 -2.50 -28.52 9.54
N TYR A 206 -2.33 -28.07 8.30
CA TYR A 206 -3.26 -27.18 7.62
C TYR A 206 -3.83 -27.84 6.37
N TRP A 207 -5.00 -27.38 5.94
CA TRP A 207 -5.60 -27.75 4.68
C TRP A 207 -6.13 -26.53 3.92
N THR A 208 -6.37 -26.68 2.62
CA THR A 208 -6.85 -25.58 1.76
C THR A 208 -8.08 -26.00 0.97
N TYR A 209 -9.17 -25.25 1.11
CA TYR A 209 -10.38 -25.44 0.33
C TYR A 209 -10.43 -24.47 -0.87
N GLN A 210 -10.27 -24.95 -2.10
CA GLN A 210 -10.57 -24.15 -3.30
C GLN A 210 -11.76 -24.74 -4.04
N ASP A 211 -12.92 -24.09 -3.92
CA ASP A 211 -14.03 -24.28 -4.84
C ASP A 211 -13.68 -23.66 -6.19
N VAL A 212 -13.59 -24.48 -7.23
CA VAL A 212 -13.73 -24.00 -8.60
C VAL A 212 -15.16 -24.28 -9.00
N GLU A 213 -15.97 -23.21 -9.04
CA GLU A 213 -17.38 -23.23 -9.45
C GLU A 213 -17.50 -23.80 -10.87
N THR A 214 -17.82 -25.09 -10.97
CA THR A 214 -18.68 -25.68 -12.01
C THR A 214 -19.15 -27.03 -11.50
N GLN A 215 -20.25 -27.05 -10.73
CA GLN A 215 -21.04 -28.27 -10.58
C GLN A 215 -21.57 -28.66 -11.98
N PRO A 216 -21.24 -29.83 -12.54
CA PRO A 216 -22.05 -30.38 -13.62
C PRO A 216 -23.41 -30.71 -13.01
N THR A 217 -24.50 -30.18 -13.57
CA THR A 217 -25.89 -30.34 -13.10
C THR A 217 -26.44 -31.78 -13.16
N THR A 218 -25.61 -32.81 -13.02
CA THR A 218 -25.99 -34.22 -13.09
C THR A 218 -25.34 -35.02 -11.98
N GLY A 219 -25.98 -35.01 -10.80
CA GLY A 219 -26.25 -36.19 -9.94
C GLY A 219 -25.13 -37.14 -9.51
N ASN A 220 -23.86 -36.84 -9.73
CA ASN A 220 -22.73 -37.60 -9.21
C ASN A 220 -21.88 -36.67 -8.36
N TYR A 221 -21.67 -37.03 -7.09
CA TYR A 221 -20.70 -36.42 -6.17
C TYR A 221 -19.27 -36.66 -6.70
N GLY A 222 -18.92 -35.99 -7.79
CA GLY A 222 -17.64 -36.12 -8.48
C GLY A 222 -16.61 -35.17 -7.89
N GLU A 223 -15.44 -35.72 -7.53
CA GLU A 223 -14.25 -35.04 -7.01
C GLU A 223 -14.06 -33.63 -7.63
N TYR A 224 -14.13 -32.62 -6.77
CA TYR A 224 -13.93 -31.21 -7.09
C TYR A 224 -12.53 -30.96 -7.68
N LYS A 225 -12.41 -29.97 -8.58
CA LYS A 225 -11.12 -29.42 -9.03
C LYS A 225 -10.44 -28.74 -7.83
N THR A 226 -9.75 -29.51 -7.00
CA THR A 226 -8.93 -28.95 -5.92
C THR A 226 -7.57 -28.59 -6.48
N THR A 227 -7.37 -27.35 -6.89
CA THR A 227 -6.02 -26.78 -7.02
C THR A 227 -5.48 -26.59 -5.60
N ARG A 228 -4.80 -27.62 -5.08
CA ARG A 228 -4.27 -27.65 -3.71
C ARG A 228 -3.08 -26.70 -3.59
N GLN A 229 -3.13 -25.75 -2.66
CA GLN A 229 -2.16 -24.64 -2.57
C GLN A 229 -1.03 -24.87 -1.58
N PHE A 230 -0.61 -26.12 -1.34
CA PHE A 230 0.55 -26.42 -0.49
C PHE A 230 1.88 -26.03 -1.14
N TYR A 231 1.89 -25.08 -2.08
CA TYR A 231 3.07 -24.71 -2.83
C TYR A 231 3.95 -23.74 -2.04
N ASN A 232 5.26 -23.96 -2.08
CA ASN A 232 6.25 -22.99 -1.62
C ASN A 232 6.47 -21.92 -2.71
N THR A 233 5.41 -21.19 -3.01
CA THR A 233 5.46 -19.99 -3.84
C THR A 233 5.38 -18.77 -2.92
N PRO A 234 6.13 -17.70 -3.19
CA PRO A 234 5.97 -16.45 -2.45
C PRO A 234 4.49 -16.06 -2.40
N ILE A 235 3.96 -15.91 -1.19
CA ILE A 235 2.57 -15.48 -1.00
C ILE A 235 2.46 -14.05 -1.52
N THR A 236 1.60 -13.86 -2.51
CA THR A 236 1.34 -12.53 -3.04
C THR A 236 0.41 -11.79 -2.10
N PRO A 237 0.76 -10.57 -1.66
CA PRO A 237 -0.18 -9.74 -0.93
C PRO A 237 -1.39 -9.43 -1.83
N THR A 238 -2.48 -9.14 -1.14
CA THR A 238 -3.67 -8.53 -1.73
C THR A 238 -3.31 -7.33 -2.60
N THR A 239 -4.18 -7.03 -3.55
CA THR A 239 -4.08 -5.82 -4.37
C THR A 239 -4.62 -4.57 -3.66
N SER A 240 -5.44 -4.77 -2.62
CA SER A 240 -6.05 -3.71 -1.86
C SER A 240 -5.09 -3.19 -0.80
N ARG A 241 -4.90 -1.87 -0.78
CA ARG A 241 -4.29 -1.16 0.34
C ARG A 241 -5.20 -1.22 1.57
N PRO A 242 -4.66 -1.08 2.79
CA PRO A 242 -5.51 -0.96 3.96
C PRO A 242 -6.36 0.31 3.89
N TYR A 243 -7.59 0.20 4.37
CA TYR A 243 -8.43 1.33 4.73
C TYR A 243 -7.87 1.96 6.00
N ALA A 244 -7.80 3.29 6.06
CA ALA A 244 -7.40 4.00 7.26
C ALA A 244 -8.13 5.36 7.27
N ALA A 245 -8.94 5.59 8.30
CA ALA A 245 -9.71 6.82 8.47
C ALA A 245 -9.79 7.18 9.95
N LEU A 246 -10.01 8.46 10.26
CA LEU A 246 -10.23 8.92 11.62
C LEU A 246 -11.56 8.38 12.16
N GLY A 247 -11.62 8.18 13.46
CA GLY A 247 -12.83 7.86 14.19
C GLY A 247 -12.82 8.44 15.59
N SER A 248 -14.00 8.57 16.19
CA SER A 248 -14.21 9.11 17.54
C SER A 248 -14.62 8.00 18.50
N ASP A 249 -14.14 8.08 19.73
CA ASP A 249 -14.42 7.10 20.79
C ASP A 249 -14.65 7.84 22.11
N SER A 250 -15.91 7.88 22.55
CA SER A 250 -16.32 8.57 23.77
C SER A 250 -15.75 7.95 25.05
N ASP A 251 -15.29 6.70 25.00
CA ASP A 251 -14.75 6.00 26.17
C ASP A 251 -13.26 6.31 26.42
N VAL A 252 -12.61 7.02 25.49
CA VAL A 252 -11.18 7.34 25.56
C VAL A 252 -10.97 8.84 25.78
N GLU A 253 -10.59 9.20 27.01
CA GLU A 253 -10.32 10.59 27.45
C GLU A 253 -8.89 11.07 27.10
N ALA A 254 -8.35 10.60 25.98
CA ALA A 254 -7.04 11.03 25.48
C ALA A 254 -6.99 10.91 23.95
N ASN A 255 -6.23 11.79 23.31
CA ASN A 255 -6.00 11.74 21.87
C ASN A 255 -4.49 11.77 21.58
N TYR A 256 -3.90 10.59 21.39
CA TYR A 256 -2.47 10.45 21.09
C TYR A 256 -2.17 10.42 19.59
N ILE A 257 -3.20 10.53 18.74
CA ILE A 257 -3.01 10.64 17.29
C ILE A 257 -2.91 12.10 16.82
N ARG A 258 -3.32 13.07 17.66
CA ARG A 258 -3.08 14.51 17.47
C ARG A 258 -1.62 14.86 17.23
N GLY A 259 -1.36 15.83 16.35
CA GLY A 259 -0.01 16.31 16.04
C GLY A 259 0.89 15.29 15.33
N ASN A 260 0.31 14.21 14.80
CA ASN A 260 1.02 13.13 14.15
C ASN A 260 0.31 12.74 12.86
N ILE A 261 1.07 12.25 11.89
CA ILE A 261 0.54 11.66 10.66
C ILE A 261 1.02 10.21 10.55
N PHE A 262 0.13 9.34 10.10
CA PHE A 262 0.36 7.89 10.14
C PHE A 262 0.16 7.26 8.77
N GLN A 263 0.95 6.25 8.48
CA GLN A 263 0.75 5.39 7.30
C GLN A 263 0.65 3.95 7.73
N PHE A 264 -0.21 3.18 7.07
CA PHE A 264 -0.49 1.80 7.40
C PHE A 264 -0.18 0.87 6.23
N THR A 265 0.22 -0.35 6.57
CA THR A 265 0.24 -1.51 5.66
C THR A 265 -0.14 -2.75 6.45
N TYR A 266 -0.28 -3.88 5.77
CA TYR A 266 -0.47 -5.16 6.43
C TYR A 266 0.25 -6.26 5.69
N ARG A 267 0.55 -7.35 6.39
CA ARG A 267 1.09 -8.58 5.79
C ARG A 267 0.49 -9.80 6.46
N VAL A 268 0.44 -10.89 5.73
CA VAL A 268 -0.06 -12.16 6.26
C VAL A 268 1.10 -13.04 6.69
N TYR A 269 0.93 -13.76 7.79
CA TYR A 269 1.86 -14.82 8.20
C TYR A 269 1.28 -16.18 7.87
N VAL A 270 2.03 -16.98 7.12
CA VAL A 270 1.67 -18.36 6.80
C VAL A 270 2.66 -19.30 7.47
N PRO A 271 2.17 -20.24 8.30
CA PRO A 271 2.98 -21.25 8.95
C PRO A 271 3.89 -21.99 7.95
N GLU A 272 5.14 -22.25 8.35
CA GLU A 272 6.19 -22.89 7.53
C GLU A 272 6.61 -22.13 6.25
N GLN A 273 5.92 -21.07 5.83
CA GLN A 273 6.31 -20.21 4.69
C GLN A 273 6.82 -18.82 5.12
N GLY A 274 6.51 -18.40 6.35
CA GLY A 274 6.89 -17.10 6.88
C GLY A 274 5.92 -15.98 6.49
N TYR A 275 6.41 -14.75 6.58
CA TYR A 275 5.64 -13.56 6.18
C TYR A 275 5.57 -13.42 4.66
N ALA A 276 4.38 -13.06 4.18
CA ALA A 276 4.20 -12.51 2.85
C ALA A 276 4.85 -11.12 2.74
N ILE A 277 5.07 -10.67 1.51
CA ILE A 277 5.37 -9.27 1.24
C ILE A 277 4.18 -8.42 1.72
N SER A 278 4.45 -7.25 2.29
CA SER A 278 3.39 -6.33 2.74
C SER A 278 2.52 -5.85 1.57
N ALA A 279 1.27 -5.51 1.86
CA ALA A 279 0.37 -4.86 0.92
C ALA A 279 0.88 -3.46 0.51
N ALA A 280 0.24 -2.88 -0.51
CA ALA A 280 0.43 -1.47 -0.83
C ALA A 280 0.11 -0.60 0.39
N PHE A 281 0.87 0.47 0.59
CA PHE A 281 0.72 1.33 1.76
C PHE A 281 -0.56 2.18 1.63
N SER A 282 -1.18 2.53 2.75
CA SER A 282 -2.27 3.51 2.78
C SER A 282 -1.77 4.90 2.35
N GLU A 283 -2.71 5.79 2.08
CA GLU A 283 -2.41 7.22 2.15
C GLU A 283 -1.97 7.59 3.58
N MET A 284 -1.28 8.73 3.72
CA MET A 284 -1.05 9.32 5.04
C MET A 284 -2.40 9.70 5.67
N VAL A 285 -2.69 9.21 6.85
CA VAL A 285 -3.82 9.65 7.66
C VAL A 285 -3.43 10.94 8.35
N THR A 286 -4.18 12.00 8.05
CA THR A 286 -3.98 13.36 8.54
C THR A 286 -5.18 13.79 9.36
N ASN A 287 -4.97 14.47 10.48
CA ASN A 287 -6.07 14.92 11.32
C ASN A 287 -6.60 16.27 10.83
N GLU A 288 -7.85 16.31 10.36
CA GLU A 288 -8.40 17.44 9.60
C GLU A 288 -9.06 18.52 10.48
N SER A 289 -9.39 18.20 11.74
CA SER A 289 -10.27 19.05 12.57
C SER A 289 -9.66 19.56 13.88
N ASP A 290 -8.40 19.20 14.16
CA ASP A 290 -7.83 19.34 15.50
C ASP A 290 -7.00 20.62 15.73
N GLU A 291 -6.97 21.57 14.78
CA GLU A 291 -6.27 22.84 14.98
C GLU A 291 -7.01 24.06 14.41
N ALA A 292 -7.00 25.14 15.18
CA ALA A 292 -7.35 26.49 14.76
C ALA A 292 -6.31 27.05 13.78
N LEU A 293 -6.64 28.18 13.15
CA LEU A 293 -5.69 28.91 12.28
C LEU A 293 -4.42 29.34 13.02
N ASP A 294 -4.47 29.54 14.34
CA ASP A 294 -3.34 29.92 15.18
C ASP A 294 -2.61 28.74 15.84
N GLY A 295 -3.04 27.51 15.54
CA GLY A 295 -2.46 26.28 16.06
C GLY A 295 -2.99 25.87 17.43
N GLU A 296 -3.99 26.58 17.97
CA GLU A 296 -4.71 26.10 19.14
C GLU A 296 -5.40 24.77 18.81
N ILE A 297 -5.23 23.76 19.67
CA ILE A 297 -5.91 22.49 19.49
C ILE A 297 -7.39 22.68 19.81
N LEU A 298 -8.23 22.66 18.77
CA LEU A 298 -9.67 22.75 18.90
C LEU A 298 -10.28 21.36 19.07
N GLY A 299 -11.48 21.28 19.65
CA GLY A 299 -12.29 20.07 19.66
C GLY A 299 -12.13 19.16 20.89
N ASN A 300 -13.17 18.36 21.13
CA ASN A 300 -13.23 17.42 22.25
C ASN A 300 -12.11 16.37 22.09
N ILE A 301 -11.37 16.06 23.16
CA ILE A 301 -10.34 14.99 23.18
C ILE A 301 -10.88 13.60 22.82
N GLN A 302 -12.20 13.41 22.83
CA GLN A 302 -12.90 12.18 22.43
C GLN A 302 -13.22 12.12 20.93
N GLU A 303 -13.03 13.21 20.19
CA GLU A 303 -13.22 13.27 18.74
C GLU A 303 -11.92 12.98 18.00
N ASN A 304 -12.02 12.26 16.88
CA ASN A 304 -10.88 11.88 16.03
C ASN A 304 -9.69 11.36 16.85
N ASN A 305 -9.97 10.51 17.85
CA ASN A 305 -9.01 10.03 18.84
C ASN A 305 -8.47 8.62 18.55
N HIS A 306 -8.93 8.01 17.46
CA HIS A 306 -8.35 6.79 16.92
C HIS A 306 -8.37 6.78 15.39
N ILE A 307 -7.53 5.92 14.83
CA ILE A 307 -7.54 5.59 13.40
C ILE A 307 -8.20 4.22 13.26
N GLN A 308 -9.30 4.18 12.53
CA GLN A 308 -9.95 2.95 12.13
C GLN A 308 -9.19 2.35 10.94
N VAL A 309 -8.50 1.24 11.18
CA VAL A 309 -7.70 0.54 10.16
C VAL A 309 -8.44 -0.71 9.70
N GLY A 310 -8.61 -0.84 8.39
CA GLY A 310 -9.34 -1.92 7.75
C GLY A 310 -8.53 -2.66 6.70
N PHE A 311 -8.76 -3.96 6.56
CA PHE A 311 -8.20 -4.76 5.47
C PHE A 311 -9.23 -5.77 4.96
N PRO A 312 -9.23 -6.09 3.66
CA PRO A 312 -10.16 -7.07 3.09
C PRO A 312 -9.87 -8.48 3.61
N VAL A 313 -10.93 -9.14 4.04
CA VAL A 313 -10.94 -10.54 4.53
C VAL A 313 -11.93 -11.39 3.74
N TRP A 314 -12.69 -10.86 2.76
CA TRP A 314 -13.47 -11.69 1.84
C TRP A 314 -13.85 -10.94 0.56
N LEU A 315 -13.66 -11.60 -0.58
CA LEU A 315 -14.36 -11.30 -1.83
C LEU A 315 -14.99 -12.59 -2.33
N ASN A 316 -16.26 -12.49 -2.68
CA ASN A 316 -17.14 -13.55 -3.19
C ASN A 316 -16.41 -14.44 -4.22
N PRO A 317 -16.53 -15.78 -4.16
CA PRO A 317 -15.94 -16.70 -5.14
C PRO A 317 -16.32 -16.37 -6.60
N ASN A 318 -17.42 -15.64 -6.82
CA ASN A 318 -17.95 -15.34 -8.15
C ASN A 318 -17.49 -13.97 -8.70
N THR A 319 -16.81 -13.14 -7.89
CA THR A 319 -16.16 -11.90 -8.35
C THR A 319 -14.67 -12.00 -8.03
N ALA A 320 -13.92 -12.43 -9.03
CA ALA A 320 -12.46 -12.54 -9.00
C ALA A 320 -11.82 -11.19 -8.66
N LEU A 321 -11.60 -10.94 -7.37
CA LEU A 321 -10.78 -9.85 -6.87
C LEU A 321 -10.13 -10.34 -5.56
N PHE A 322 -8.82 -10.56 -5.62
CA PHE A 322 -7.85 -10.30 -4.54
C PHE A 322 -7.47 -11.36 -3.51
N PHE A 323 -8.09 -12.53 -3.53
CA PHE A 323 -7.46 -13.80 -3.15
C PHE A 323 -7.98 -14.86 -4.12
N ASN A 324 -7.50 -14.83 -5.37
CA ASN A 324 -8.01 -15.77 -6.37
C ASN A 324 -7.47 -17.17 -6.09
N GLY A 325 -8.28 -17.92 -5.34
CA GLY A 325 -8.16 -19.34 -5.07
C GLY A 325 -7.81 -19.67 -3.62
N GLY A 326 -8.73 -20.32 -2.92
CA GLY A 326 -8.38 -21.34 -1.93
C GLY A 326 -8.12 -20.91 -0.49
N GLY A 327 -8.95 -21.42 0.43
CA GLY A 327 -8.74 -21.69 1.86
C GLY A 327 -7.55 -21.04 2.56
N TRP A 328 -7.87 -20.21 3.55
CA TRP A 328 -6.99 -19.49 4.48
C TRP A 328 -5.77 -20.30 4.98
N LEU A 329 -4.60 -20.20 4.34
CA LEU A 329 -3.35 -20.74 4.91
C LEU A 329 -2.67 -19.81 5.92
N PHE A 330 -3.17 -18.59 6.14
CA PHE A 330 -2.56 -17.68 7.11
C PHE A 330 -3.06 -17.94 8.53
N GLU A 331 -2.19 -17.69 9.50
CA GLU A 331 -2.52 -17.78 10.93
C GLU A 331 -3.03 -16.44 11.47
N PHE A 332 -2.36 -15.35 11.10
CA PHE A 332 -2.75 -13.99 11.44
C PHE A 332 -2.33 -12.98 10.37
N VAL A 333 -2.96 -11.81 10.44
CA VAL A 333 -2.58 -10.61 9.72
C VAL A 333 -1.87 -9.66 10.68
N GLU A 334 -0.68 -9.18 10.33
CA GLU A 334 -0.04 -8.09 11.06
C GLU A 334 -0.44 -6.76 10.44
N ILE A 335 -1.01 -5.89 11.27
CA ILE A 335 -1.20 -4.48 10.91
C ILE A 335 0.05 -3.73 11.32
N LEU A 336 0.65 -3.06 10.35
CA LEU A 336 1.88 -2.31 10.52
C LEU A 336 1.58 -0.83 10.30
N PHE A 337 2.26 0.01 11.08
CA PHE A 337 2.18 1.45 10.91
C PHE A 337 3.55 2.09 11.03
N ARG A 338 3.69 3.28 10.44
CA ARG A 338 4.78 4.20 10.73
C ARG A 338 4.22 5.59 10.97
N LYS A 339 4.93 6.37 11.77
CA LYS A 339 4.69 7.80 11.92
C LYS A 339 5.64 8.52 10.97
N ASN A 340 5.11 9.38 10.10
CA ASN A 340 5.89 10.00 9.00
C ASN A 340 6.54 8.95 8.06
N ASN A 341 7.28 9.37 7.04
CA ASN A 341 8.00 8.44 6.16
C ASN A 341 9.40 8.04 6.69
N GLU A 342 9.88 8.68 7.76
CA GLU A 342 11.26 8.51 8.24
C GLU A 342 11.39 7.61 9.46
N GLU A 343 10.30 7.36 10.20
CA GLU A 343 10.36 6.45 11.35
C GLU A 343 10.26 4.98 10.94
N ASP A 344 10.76 4.12 11.82
CA ASP A 344 10.66 2.68 11.67
C ASP A 344 9.20 2.20 11.68
N TRP A 345 8.94 1.16 10.90
CA TRP A 345 7.67 0.44 10.93
C TRP A 345 7.48 -0.28 12.28
N ARG A 346 6.25 -0.27 12.78
CA ARG A 346 5.86 -0.89 14.04
C ARG A 346 4.59 -1.72 13.89
N ILE A 347 4.41 -2.72 14.74
CA ILE A 347 3.22 -3.57 14.75
C ILE A 347 2.12 -2.87 15.55
N ALA A 348 1.05 -2.44 14.91
CA ALA A 348 -0.13 -1.90 15.58
C ALA A 348 -0.90 -3.03 16.30
N ASP A 349 -1.17 -4.12 15.56
CA ASP A 349 -1.99 -5.23 16.02
C ASP A 349 -1.69 -6.53 15.24
N ARG A 350 -2.02 -7.67 15.84
CA ARG A 350 -2.00 -8.99 15.19
C ARG A 350 -3.39 -9.60 15.25
N ILE A 351 -4.00 -9.72 14.08
CA ILE A 351 -5.38 -10.14 13.95
C ILE A 351 -5.39 -11.61 13.51
N TYR A 352 -5.64 -12.48 14.48
CA TYR A 352 -5.67 -13.93 14.29
C TYR A 352 -6.96 -14.35 13.59
N HIS A 353 -6.88 -15.29 12.66
CA HIS A 353 -8.06 -15.75 11.92
C HIS A 353 -9.20 -16.21 12.86
N TYR A 354 -8.87 -16.79 14.01
CA TYR A 354 -9.80 -17.20 15.05
C TYR A 354 -9.51 -16.47 16.36
N ASN A 355 -10.55 -16.08 17.09
CA ASN A 355 -10.42 -15.55 18.44
C ASN A 355 -9.96 -16.64 19.43
N ALA A 356 -9.63 -16.26 20.66
CA ALA A 356 -9.14 -17.19 21.69
C ALA A 356 -10.15 -18.30 22.08
N SER A 357 -11.42 -18.16 21.67
CA SER A 357 -12.49 -19.15 21.85
C SER A 357 -12.77 -19.98 20.58
N GLY A 358 -11.92 -19.88 19.55
CA GLY A 358 -12.05 -20.68 18.32
C GLY A 358 -13.05 -20.13 17.30
N GLU A 359 -13.70 -19.00 17.57
CA GLU A 359 -14.66 -18.39 16.64
C GLU A 359 -13.91 -17.56 15.58
N ALA A 360 -14.30 -17.68 14.32
CA ALA A 360 -13.77 -16.84 13.26
C ALA A 360 -14.06 -15.36 13.57
N ILE A 361 -13.14 -14.46 13.23
CA ILE A 361 -13.38 -13.03 13.37
C ILE A 361 -14.65 -12.64 12.62
N GLN A 362 -15.62 -12.06 13.34
CA GLN A 362 -16.86 -11.61 12.75
C GLN A 362 -16.61 -10.43 11.80
N ASN A 363 -16.98 -10.62 10.55
CA ASN A 363 -16.96 -9.60 9.53
C ASN A 363 -17.93 -8.46 9.90
N THR A 364 -17.47 -7.22 9.85
CA THR A 364 -18.39 -6.07 9.93
C THR A 364 -18.74 -5.64 8.51
N THR A 365 -19.99 -5.82 8.10
CA THR A 365 -20.49 -5.29 6.82
C THR A 365 -20.57 -3.76 6.92
N THR A 366 -19.68 -3.04 6.25
CA THR A 366 -19.86 -1.60 6.02
C THR A 366 -20.38 -1.40 4.59
N GLY A 367 -21.47 -0.64 4.45
CA GLY A 367 -22.29 -0.49 3.25
C GLY A 367 -21.64 0.27 2.08
N VAL A 368 -20.37 0.00 1.76
CA VAL A 368 -19.74 0.47 0.53
C VAL A 368 -20.26 -0.40 -0.61
N GLY A 369 -20.77 0.22 -1.69
CA GLY A 369 -21.63 -0.35 -2.74
C GLY A 369 -21.07 -1.48 -3.63
N THR A 370 -20.21 -2.35 -3.12
CA THR A 370 -19.83 -3.65 -3.67
C THR A 370 -19.28 -4.47 -2.50
N ALA A 371 -19.89 -5.62 -2.19
CA ALA A 371 -19.69 -6.37 -0.95
C ALA A 371 -18.22 -6.84 -0.70
N ALA A 372 -17.40 -5.95 -0.17
CA ALA A 372 -16.09 -6.24 0.39
C ALA A 372 -16.24 -6.44 1.90
N TYR A 373 -15.86 -7.62 2.41
CA TYR A 373 -15.85 -7.85 3.85
C TYR A 373 -14.52 -7.36 4.38
N ILE A 374 -14.57 -6.34 5.23
CA ILE A 374 -13.39 -5.67 5.79
C ILE A 374 -13.33 -6.02 7.27
N CYS A 375 -12.18 -6.51 7.73
CA CYS A 375 -11.89 -6.61 9.15
C CYS A 375 -11.29 -5.28 9.60
N MET A 376 -11.77 -4.77 10.74
CA MET A 376 -11.53 -3.43 11.22
C MET A 376 -10.93 -3.50 12.63
N THR A 377 -9.86 -2.75 12.89
CA THR A 377 -9.28 -2.55 14.23
C THR A 377 -9.06 -1.06 14.50
N LYS A 378 -9.05 -0.67 15.77
CA LYS A 378 -8.84 0.72 16.19
C LYS A 378 -7.41 0.92 16.66
N PHE A 379 -6.74 1.94 16.14
CA PHE A 379 -5.38 2.33 16.53
C PHE A 379 -5.40 3.67 17.27
N TYR A 380 -4.92 3.68 18.52
CA TYR A 380 -4.96 4.87 19.40
C TYR A 380 -3.60 5.56 19.61
N ASN A 381 -2.48 4.95 19.18
CA ASN A 381 -1.12 5.42 19.48
C ASN A 381 -0.82 5.60 20.99
N ASP A 382 -1.37 4.74 21.84
CA ASP A 382 -1.43 4.89 23.30
C ASP A 382 -0.38 4.08 24.09
N ARG A 383 0.43 3.28 23.38
CA ARG A 383 1.41 2.37 23.98
C ARG A 383 2.70 2.33 23.18
N ALA A 384 3.74 1.73 23.76
CA ALA A 384 4.93 1.36 22.99
C ALA A 384 4.61 0.18 22.06
N TYR A 385 5.01 0.28 20.80
CA TYR A 385 4.79 -0.75 19.79
C TYR A 385 6.10 -1.44 19.38
N GLU A 386 6.03 -2.71 19.00
CA GLU A 386 7.17 -3.51 18.54
C GLU A 386 7.70 -2.97 17.20
N VAL A 387 9.00 -2.70 17.12
CA VAL A 387 9.67 -2.23 15.88
C VAL A 387 9.93 -3.41 14.95
N VAL A 388 9.71 -3.19 13.66
CA VAL A 388 9.95 -4.15 12.58
C VAL A 388 10.98 -3.59 11.62
N ASP A 389 11.84 -4.45 11.08
CA ASP A 389 12.81 -4.05 10.06
C ASP A 389 12.10 -3.48 8.81
N SER A 390 12.34 -2.19 8.56
CA SER A 390 11.78 -1.44 7.43
C SER A 390 12.14 -2.07 6.09
N ALA A 391 13.33 -2.70 5.96
CA ALA A 391 13.70 -3.36 4.71
C ALA A 391 12.77 -4.55 4.37
N SER A 392 12.28 -5.27 5.40
CA SER A 392 11.30 -6.35 5.20
C SER A 392 9.92 -5.85 4.75
N ILE A 393 9.53 -4.65 5.17
CA ILE A 393 8.23 -4.04 4.85
C ILE A 393 8.26 -3.33 3.51
N GLU A 394 9.37 -2.66 3.18
CA GLU A 394 9.54 -1.91 1.93
C GLU A 394 9.98 -2.78 0.76
N LYS A 395 10.26 -4.07 1.01
CA LYS A 395 10.52 -5.07 -0.04
C LYS A 395 9.37 -5.08 -1.06
N GLN A 396 9.68 -4.75 -2.31
CA GLN A 396 8.71 -4.77 -3.41
C GLN A 396 8.29 -6.19 -3.77
N PHE A 397 9.25 -7.11 -3.88
CA PHE A 397 8.99 -8.49 -4.29
C PHE A 397 10.02 -9.48 -3.76
N ASN A 398 9.65 -10.75 -3.74
CA ASN A 398 10.55 -11.86 -3.50
C ASN A 398 11.28 -12.19 -4.80
N ALA A 399 12.60 -12.17 -4.78
CA ALA A 399 13.44 -12.31 -5.97
C ALA A 399 13.51 -13.77 -6.50
N LEU A 400 12.41 -14.53 -6.43
CA LEU A 400 12.33 -15.88 -6.98
C LEU A 400 12.64 -15.82 -8.50
N PRO A 401 13.52 -16.68 -9.04
CA PRO A 401 13.80 -16.72 -10.47
C PRO A 401 12.55 -16.99 -11.32
N LYS A 402 12.44 -16.38 -12.51
CA LYS A 402 11.35 -16.69 -13.47
C LYS A 402 11.52 -18.09 -14.02
N LEU A 403 12.76 -18.43 -14.36
CA LEU A 403 13.17 -19.74 -14.82
C LEU A 403 14.52 -20.07 -14.18
N ALA A 404 14.77 -21.36 -13.97
CA ALA A 404 16.08 -21.86 -13.56
C ALA A 404 16.45 -23.06 -14.44
N ARG A 405 17.74 -23.21 -14.75
CA ARG A 405 18.22 -24.40 -15.49
C ARG A 405 18.50 -25.59 -14.58
N SER A 406 18.87 -25.33 -13.34
CA SER A 406 19.14 -26.33 -12.32
C SER A 406 18.68 -25.84 -10.97
N GLN A 407 18.32 -26.76 -10.09
CA GLN A 407 18.14 -26.49 -8.65
C GLN A 407 18.92 -27.48 -7.78
N TRP A 408 19.19 -27.12 -6.53
CA TRP A 408 19.71 -28.02 -5.49
C TRP A 408 19.50 -27.44 -4.08
N THR A 409 19.54 -28.29 -3.06
CA THR A 409 19.54 -27.84 -1.65
C THR A 409 20.95 -27.40 -1.20
N LEU A 410 21.05 -26.37 -0.35
CA LEU A 410 22.28 -25.99 0.33
C LEU A 410 22.20 -26.37 1.81
N ASP A 411 23.10 -27.25 2.25
CA ASP A 411 23.19 -27.80 3.62
C ASP A 411 21.89 -28.46 4.14
N GLY A 412 20.95 -28.79 3.25
CA GLY A 412 19.64 -29.34 3.65
C GLY A 412 18.69 -28.30 4.23
N GLU A 413 19.03 -27.01 4.19
CA GLU A 413 18.28 -25.95 4.86
C GLU A 413 17.92 -24.78 3.93
N ARG A 414 18.49 -24.68 2.73
CA ARG A 414 18.14 -23.63 1.75
C ARG A 414 17.89 -24.23 0.39
N THR A 415 17.08 -23.57 -0.43
CA THR A 415 16.94 -23.89 -1.86
C THR A 415 17.89 -23.02 -2.67
N ALA A 416 18.48 -23.56 -3.74
CA ALA A 416 19.32 -22.82 -4.67
C ALA A 416 18.96 -23.10 -6.12
N TYR A 417 18.99 -22.07 -6.94
CA TYR A 417 18.66 -22.06 -8.36
C TYR A 417 19.84 -21.55 -9.18
N GLY A 418 20.29 -22.36 -10.14
CA GLY A 418 21.44 -22.07 -10.97
C GLY A 418 21.03 -21.78 -12.42
N GLY A 419 21.67 -20.77 -13.02
CA GLY A 419 21.40 -20.36 -14.40
C GLY A 419 19.99 -19.82 -14.52
N VAL A 420 19.77 -18.65 -13.92
CA VAL A 420 18.47 -18.04 -13.70
C VAL A 420 18.11 -17.06 -14.82
N THR A 421 16.83 -16.96 -15.13
CA THR A 421 16.30 -15.87 -15.97
C THR A 421 15.57 -14.87 -15.08
N GLU A 422 15.95 -13.60 -15.20
CA GLU A 422 15.43 -12.47 -14.41
C GLU A 422 15.06 -11.28 -15.31
N GLY A 423 14.38 -10.30 -14.74
CA GLY A 423 13.91 -9.11 -15.46
C GLY A 423 12.71 -9.38 -16.36
N PHE A 424 12.18 -8.30 -16.94
CA PHE A 424 11.01 -8.37 -17.81
C PHE A 424 11.27 -7.73 -19.17
N ASN A 425 10.78 -8.39 -20.22
CA ASN A 425 10.68 -7.76 -21.53
C ASN A 425 9.44 -6.89 -21.52
N VAL A 426 9.68 -5.60 -21.32
CA VAL A 426 8.72 -4.52 -21.35
C VAL A 426 9.02 -3.70 -22.60
N GLY A 427 8.05 -3.61 -23.50
CA GLY A 427 8.21 -2.80 -24.71
C GLY A 427 8.15 -1.32 -24.34
N PHE A 428 9.25 -0.74 -23.85
CA PHE A 428 9.33 0.66 -23.39
C PHE A 428 8.80 1.68 -24.43
N GLY A 429 8.89 1.35 -25.73
CA GLY A 429 8.34 2.19 -26.81
C GLY A 429 6.82 2.19 -26.95
N LEU A 430 6.13 1.25 -26.30
CA LEU A 430 4.69 0.98 -26.48
C LEU A 430 3.79 1.69 -25.45
N LEU A 431 4.35 2.34 -24.41
CA LEU A 431 3.53 3.08 -23.45
C LEU A 431 2.75 4.20 -24.15
N ASP A 432 1.43 4.18 -24.02
CA ASP A 432 0.51 5.20 -24.53
C ASP A 432 -0.38 5.67 -23.38
N ILE A 433 0.10 6.73 -22.73
CA ILE A 433 -0.45 7.29 -21.49
C ILE A 433 -0.76 8.75 -21.74
N THR A 434 -1.94 9.18 -21.29
CA THR A 434 -2.32 10.59 -21.26
C THR A 434 -2.55 11.00 -19.81
N LEU A 435 -1.87 12.06 -19.38
CA LEU A 435 -2.10 12.73 -18.10
C LEU A 435 -2.78 14.08 -18.37
N THR A 436 -3.76 14.45 -17.56
CA THR A 436 -4.55 15.69 -17.73
C THR A 436 -4.61 16.47 -16.42
N ASN A 437 -4.37 17.79 -16.50
CA ASN A 437 -4.52 18.69 -15.37
C ASN A 437 -6.00 18.90 -15.04
N GLY A 438 -6.36 18.68 -13.79
CA GLY A 438 -7.69 18.93 -13.24
C GLY A 438 -7.63 19.88 -12.05
N ARG A 439 -8.72 20.64 -11.85
CA ARG A 439 -8.88 21.58 -10.73
C ARG A 439 -10.28 21.48 -10.14
N ARG A 440 -10.39 21.57 -8.82
CA ARG A 440 -11.66 21.67 -8.10
C ARG A 440 -11.57 22.81 -7.10
N GLU A 441 -12.61 23.62 -7.04
CA GLU A 441 -12.73 24.65 -6.02
C GLU A 441 -12.99 23.99 -4.68
N VAL A 442 -12.21 24.37 -3.66
CA VAL A 442 -12.41 23.98 -2.28
C VAL A 442 -13.29 25.04 -1.63
N VAL A 443 -14.41 24.61 -1.08
CA VAL A 443 -15.29 25.52 -0.34
C VAL A 443 -14.67 25.72 1.04
N LEU A 444 -14.35 26.96 1.37
CA LEU A 444 -13.84 27.36 2.68
C LEU A 444 -14.83 26.92 3.77
N LYS A 445 -14.30 26.49 4.93
CA LYS A 445 -14.97 26.79 6.20
C LYS A 445 -15.27 28.28 6.13
N GLY A 446 -16.54 28.64 6.03
CA GLY A 446 -16.89 30.03 6.21
C GLY A 446 -16.21 30.44 7.51
N ALA A 447 -15.29 31.42 7.45
CA ALA A 447 -15.37 32.45 8.48
C ALA A 447 -16.86 32.73 8.54
N LEU A 448 -17.50 32.35 9.66
CA LEU A 448 -18.93 32.50 9.93
C LEU A 448 -19.36 33.65 9.05
N THR A 449 -20.14 33.39 7.99
CA THR A 449 -20.57 34.52 7.17
C THR A 449 -21.44 35.27 8.12
N ASP A 450 -20.82 36.27 8.73
CA ASP A 450 -21.31 36.99 9.86
C ASP A 450 -22.45 37.76 9.24
N LYS A 451 -23.63 37.14 9.26
CA LYS A 451 -24.86 37.88 9.42
C LYS A 451 -24.98 38.20 10.91
N THR A 452 -23.91 38.77 11.47
CA THR A 452 -24.00 39.72 12.57
C THR A 452 -24.74 40.93 12.00
N ASP A 453 -26.07 40.83 11.94
CA ASP A 453 -26.88 42.03 12.02
C ASP A 453 -26.80 42.51 13.48
N THR A 454 -25.69 43.16 13.84
CA THR A 454 -25.52 43.74 15.18
C THR A 454 -26.44 44.95 15.32
N TYR A 455 -27.53 44.80 16.07
CA TYR A 455 -28.44 45.90 16.38
C TYR A 455 -28.12 46.50 17.76
N THR A 456 -27.28 47.54 17.80
CA THR A 456 -26.98 48.25 19.06
C THR A 456 -28.03 49.33 19.32
N PHE A 457 -28.77 49.23 20.44
CA PHE A 457 -29.77 50.24 20.83
C PHE A 457 -29.23 51.15 21.94
N SER A 458 -29.18 52.46 21.70
CA SER A 458 -28.77 53.45 22.70
C SER A 458 -29.62 54.71 22.58
N GLU A 459 -30.68 54.83 23.39
CA GLU A 459 -31.01 56.13 24.00
C GLU A 459 -32.04 56.06 25.14
N VAL A 460 -31.86 56.96 26.11
CA VAL A 460 -32.67 57.15 27.31
C VAL A 460 -33.60 58.36 27.12
N GLN A 461 -34.92 58.19 27.31
CA GLN A 461 -35.86 59.26 27.65
C GLN A 461 -36.92 58.74 28.65
N THR A 462 -36.96 59.30 29.86
CA THR A 462 -37.98 59.05 30.91
C THR A 462 -39.22 59.95 30.74
N PRO A 463 -40.32 59.81 31.52
CA PRO A 463 -41.22 58.66 31.64
C PRO A 463 -42.70 59.08 31.41
N VAL A 464 -43.51 58.31 30.69
CA VAL A 464 -44.98 58.31 30.86
C VAL A 464 -45.47 56.87 30.77
N LEU A 465 -46.36 56.52 31.70
CA LEU A 465 -46.93 55.20 31.92
C LEU A 465 -47.34 54.44 30.64
N ASP A 466 -47.07 53.14 30.72
CA ASP A 466 -47.53 52.00 29.92
C ASP A 466 -46.92 51.81 28.52
N LYS A 467 -46.13 50.72 28.44
CA LYS A 467 -45.49 50.10 27.27
C LYS A 467 -44.30 50.84 26.65
N PHE A 468 -43.13 50.24 26.82
CA PHE A 468 -41.98 50.46 25.95
C PHE A 468 -42.34 49.93 24.55
N ILE A 469 -42.45 50.83 23.57
CA ILE A 469 -42.63 50.50 22.16
C ILE A 469 -41.41 51.02 21.42
N ILE A 470 -40.64 50.11 20.82
CA ILE A 470 -39.51 50.42 19.94
C ILE A 470 -40.07 51.09 18.67
N TYR A 471 -39.73 52.36 18.43
CA TYR A 471 -40.10 53.09 17.22
C TYR A 471 -38.85 53.58 16.44
N ASP A 472 -38.73 53.05 15.21
CA ASP A 472 -38.19 53.67 13.97
C ASP A 472 -36.65 53.74 13.77
N TYR A 473 -36.03 53.48 12.60
CA TYR A 473 -36.49 53.52 11.19
C TYR A 473 -35.94 52.37 10.33
N THR A 474 -36.78 51.38 10.07
CA THR A 474 -37.13 50.78 8.77
C THR A 474 -37.97 49.56 9.13
N SER A 475 -39.18 49.50 8.61
CA SER A 475 -40.11 48.40 8.89
C SER A 475 -39.55 47.07 8.36
N GLN A 476 -38.81 46.36 9.18
CA GLN A 476 -38.63 44.92 9.05
C GLN A 476 -39.11 44.28 10.34
N ALA A 477 -40.37 43.83 10.32
CA ALA A 477 -40.87 42.89 11.30
C ALA A 477 -39.98 41.63 11.29
N LEU A 478 -40.09 40.76 12.31
CA LEU A 478 -39.68 39.34 12.24
C LEU A 478 -40.30 38.56 11.03
N ALA A 479 -41.04 39.23 10.16
CA ALA A 479 -41.53 38.76 8.87
C ALA A 479 -40.55 38.97 7.70
N ALA A 480 -39.40 39.63 7.90
CA ALA A 480 -38.36 39.81 6.87
C ALA A 480 -37.14 38.89 7.06
N LEU A 481 -37.11 38.08 8.12
CA LEU A 481 -36.11 37.04 8.28
C LEU A 481 -36.29 36.01 7.15
N PRO A 482 -35.20 35.61 6.46
CA PRO A 482 -35.26 34.60 5.41
C PRO A 482 -35.83 33.29 5.98
N ASP A 483 -36.57 32.56 5.15
CA ASP A 483 -37.08 31.23 5.50
C ASP A 483 -35.89 30.31 5.87
N PRO A 484 -35.78 29.82 7.11
CA PRO A 484 -34.59 29.15 7.60
C PRO A 484 -34.37 27.76 6.96
N GLY A 485 -35.31 27.26 6.15
CA GLY A 485 -35.23 25.92 5.59
C GLY A 485 -35.33 24.84 6.66
N THR A 486 -34.76 23.67 6.40
CA THR A 486 -34.82 22.49 7.30
C THR A 486 -33.55 22.30 8.13
N THR A 487 -32.59 23.23 8.12
CA THR A 487 -31.35 23.11 8.88
C THR A 487 -31.57 23.55 10.33
N PRO A 488 -30.85 22.96 11.30
CA PRO A 488 -30.85 23.43 12.67
C PRO A 488 -30.09 24.77 12.81
N TRP A 489 -30.52 25.63 13.73
CA TRP A 489 -29.91 26.94 13.97
C TRP A 489 -29.61 27.12 15.45
N THR A 490 -28.48 27.76 15.76
CA THR A 490 -28.17 28.22 17.11
C THR A 490 -28.49 29.70 17.23
N ILE A 491 -29.25 30.06 18.27
CA ILE A 491 -29.63 31.42 18.60
C ILE A 491 -28.88 31.81 19.89
N VAL A 492 -28.08 32.87 19.85
CA VAL A 492 -27.53 33.50 21.04
C VAL A 492 -28.12 34.85 21.26
N PHE A 493 -28.49 35.09 22.51
CA PHE A 493 -29.02 36.32 23.02
C PHE A 493 -28.08 36.86 24.09
N ASP A 494 -27.42 37.98 23.83
CA ASP A 494 -26.70 38.73 24.86
C ASP A 494 -27.65 39.74 25.51
N PHE A 495 -27.77 39.67 26.83
CA PHE A 495 -28.52 40.62 27.63
C PHE A 495 -27.64 41.19 28.74
N ASP A 496 -27.31 42.48 28.63
CA ASP A 496 -26.46 43.20 29.59
C ASP A 496 -25.12 42.49 29.91
N GLY A 497 -24.53 41.82 28.90
CA GLY A 497 -23.24 41.12 28.99
C GLY A 497 -23.34 39.67 29.46
N GLU A 498 -24.55 39.12 29.57
CA GLU A 498 -24.81 37.72 29.91
C GLU A 498 -25.42 36.99 28.70
N LEU A 499 -24.82 35.85 28.31
CA LEU A 499 -25.18 35.11 27.10
C LEU A 499 -26.19 34.00 27.38
N PHE A 500 -27.25 33.95 26.58
CA PHE A 500 -28.30 32.94 26.61
C PHE A 500 -28.36 32.20 25.28
N TYR A 501 -28.45 30.88 25.32
CA TYR A 501 -28.38 30.00 24.16
C TYR A 501 -29.71 29.28 23.96
N GLY A 502 -30.14 29.16 22.72
CA GLY A 502 -31.27 28.31 22.35
C GLY A 502 -31.10 27.72 20.96
N GLU A 503 -31.67 26.55 20.78
CA GLU A 503 -31.59 25.80 19.53
C GLU A 503 -32.94 25.82 18.82
N TYR A 504 -32.89 25.93 17.50
CA TYR A 504 -34.05 25.81 16.63
C TYR A 504 -33.89 24.60 15.71
N ASN A 505 -34.87 23.69 15.76
CA ASN A 505 -34.93 22.47 14.94
C ASN A 505 -36.23 22.39 14.11
N GLY A 506 -36.94 23.52 13.94
CA GLY A 506 -38.22 23.56 13.24
C GLY A 506 -38.06 23.67 11.72
N SER A 507 -39.18 23.56 11.00
CA SER A 507 -39.22 23.63 9.53
C SER A 507 -40.05 24.80 8.99
N ASP A 508 -40.54 25.66 9.87
CA ASP A 508 -41.32 26.83 9.50
C ASP A 508 -41.00 28.09 10.35
N LEU A 509 -41.34 29.24 9.79
CA LEU A 509 -41.13 30.55 10.38
C LEU A 509 -41.87 30.76 11.73
N GLY A 510 -42.88 29.92 12.04
CA GLY A 510 -43.63 29.97 13.28
C GLY A 510 -42.83 29.37 14.43
N ASP A 511 -42.32 28.15 14.22
CA ASP A 511 -41.46 27.45 15.19
C ASP A 511 -40.19 28.27 15.48
N TYR A 512 -39.65 28.97 14.48
CA TYR A 512 -38.44 29.80 14.62
C TYR A 512 -38.65 30.98 15.57
N ARG A 513 -39.83 31.61 15.49
CA ARG A 513 -40.23 32.72 16.36
C ARG A 513 -40.40 32.26 17.81
N ASP A 514 -40.97 31.08 17.99
CA ASP A 514 -41.16 30.50 19.31
C ASP A 514 -39.82 30.11 19.94
N ALA A 515 -38.84 29.65 19.15
CA ALA A 515 -37.48 29.36 19.61
C ALA A 515 -36.71 30.63 20.01
N VAL A 516 -36.77 31.70 19.22
CA VAL A 516 -36.18 33.01 19.58
C VAL A 516 -36.83 33.53 20.88
N LEU A 517 -38.17 33.49 20.98
CA LEU A 517 -38.87 33.96 22.17
C LEU A 517 -38.59 33.09 23.41
N ALA A 518 -38.44 31.77 23.25
CA ALA A 518 -38.05 30.88 24.32
C ALA A 518 -36.64 31.21 24.83
N THR A 519 -35.70 31.46 23.92
CA THR A 519 -34.31 31.82 24.23
C THR A 519 -34.24 33.16 24.97
N VAL A 520 -34.97 34.17 24.50
CA VAL A 520 -35.05 35.49 25.14
C VAL A 520 -35.69 35.39 26.54
N ASN A 521 -36.65 34.49 26.75
CA ASN A 521 -37.26 34.25 28.07
C ASN A 521 -36.36 33.47 29.05
N LEU A 522 -35.19 33.00 28.64
CA LEU A 522 -34.17 32.48 29.55
C LEU A 522 -33.50 33.62 30.34
N ALA A 523 -33.53 34.85 29.82
CA ALA A 523 -33.07 36.03 30.54
C ALA A 523 -34.00 36.33 31.74
N PRO A 524 -33.49 36.98 32.81
CA PRO A 524 -34.23 37.19 34.06
C PRO A 524 -35.44 38.16 33.95
N ILE A 525 -35.81 38.61 32.75
CA ILE A 525 -36.91 39.55 32.49
C ILE A 525 -37.88 38.92 31.49
N PHE A 526 -39.17 38.93 31.82
CA PHE A 526 -40.22 38.42 30.92
C PHE A 526 -40.30 39.25 29.63
N ALA A 527 -40.16 38.59 28.49
CA ALA A 527 -40.34 39.17 27.18
C ALA A 527 -41.59 38.60 26.48
N THR A 528 -42.34 39.46 25.81
CA THR A 528 -43.53 39.04 25.04
C THR A 528 -43.49 39.60 23.62
N LEU A 529 -44.10 38.89 22.67
CA LEU A 529 -44.34 39.41 21.34
C LEU A 529 -45.60 40.28 21.33
N ASN A 530 -45.51 41.51 20.82
CA ASN A 530 -46.70 42.32 20.59
C ASN A 530 -47.46 41.87 19.31
N GLY A 531 -48.64 42.45 19.06
CA GLY A 531 -49.46 42.13 17.87
C GLY A 531 -48.83 42.48 16.52
N SER A 532 -47.59 42.99 16.51
CA SER A 532 -46.76 43.27 15.34
C SER A 532 -45.43 42.48 15.36
N ASN A 533 -45.33 41.43 16.20
CA ASN A 533 -44.17 40.54 16.35
C ASN A 533 -42.88 41.25 16.79
N GLN A 534 -42.97 42.27 17.64
CA GLN A 534 -41.81 42.91 18.28
C GLN A 534 -41.62 42.34 19.70
N ILE A 535 -40.37 42.13 20.10
CA ILE A 535 -39.98 41.74 21.46
C ILE A 535 -40.18 42.93 22.40
N VAL A 536 -40.95 42.74 23.47
CA VAL A 536 -41.21 43.75 24.50
C VAL A 536 -40.78 43.22 25.86
N PHE A 537 -39.85 43.92 26.50
CA PHE A 537 -39.39 43.62 27.87
C PHE A 537 -40.37 44.19 28.91
N GLY A 538 -40.57 43.45 30.01
CA GLY A 538 -41.57 43.74 31.04
C GLY A 538 -41.21 44.85 32.04
N ASP A 539 -40.10 45.55 31.85
CA ASP A 539 -39.64 46.61 32.76
C ASP A 539 -39.32 47.93 32.03
N ASN A 540 -38.97 48.96 32.80
CA ASN A 540 -38.70 50.31 32.28
C ASN A 540 -37.19 50.64 32.32
N THR A 541 -36.33 49.63 32.33
CA THR A 541 -34.88 49.80 32.40
C THR A 541 -34.28 49.76 30.98
N ALA A 542 -33.21 50.50 30.74
CA ALA A 542 -32.50 50.44 29.47
C ALA A 542 -31.59 49.21 29.48
N HIS A 543 -31.67 48.39 28.43
CA HIS A 543 -30.88 47.17 28.27
C HIS A 543 -30.08 47.20 26.98
N SER A 544 -28.88 46.65 27.03
CA SER A 544 -28.13 46.28 25.82
C SER A 544 -28.56 44.87 25.40
N VAL A 545 -28.92 44.73 24.12
CA VAL A 545 -29.45 43.49 23.58
C VAL A 545 -28.77 43.21 22.25
N GLU A 546 -28.16 42.04 22.13
CA GLU A 546 -27.59 41.52 20.88
C GLU A 546 -28.19 40.15 20.58
N ILE A 547 -28.60 39.93 19.33
CA ILE A 547 -29.12 38.63 18.86
C ILE A 547 -28.23 38.17 17.72
N ASN A 548 -27.51 37.08 17.95
CA ASN A 548 -26.67 36.42 16.97
C ASN A 548 -27.31 35.09 16.56
N ILE A 549 -27.37 34.83 15.26
CA ILE A 549 -28.04 33.67 14.67
C ILE A 549 -27.04 32.98 13.74
N TRP A 550 -26.73 31.71 14.02
CA TRP A 550 -25.83 30.91 13.18
C TRP A 550 -26.60 29.79 12.50
N ASP A 551 -26.36 29.66 11.19
CA ASP A 551 -26.82 28.54 10.37
C ASP A 551 -25.84 27.39 10.55
N ASP A 552 -26.32 26.25 11.04
CA ASP A 552 -25.54 25.03 11.19
C ASP A 552 -25.61 24.28 9.85
N ASN A 553 -25.00 24.86 8.81
CA ASN A 553 -24.90 24.20 7.52
C ASN A 553 -23.88 23.07 7.62
N ASP A 554 -24.42 21.86 7.72
CA ASP A 554 -23.80 20.52 7.67
C ASP A 554 -23.09 20.22 6.32
N ALA A 555 -22.37 21.20 5.75
CA ALA A 555 -21.49 20.99 4.61
C ALA A 555 -20.08 20.72 5.16
N ASP A 556 -19.63 19.46 5.08
CA ASP A 556 -18.28 19.02 5.48
C ASP A 556 -17.23 20.09 5.15
N GLU A 557 -16.85 20.83 6.20
CA GLU A 557 -16.05 22.05 6.13
C GLU A 557 -14.58 21.68 5.99
N VAL A 558 -13.88 22.20 4.96
CA VAL A 558 -12.48 21.79 4.71
C VAL A 558 -11.52 22.97 4.71
N THR A 559 -10.72 23.08 5.78
CA THR A 559 -9.62 24.06 5.89
C THR A 559 -8.32 23.55 5.24
N LYS A 560 -8.25 22.24 4.92
CA LYS A 560 -7.05 21.57 4.44
C LYS A 560 -7.37 20.43 3.49
N VAL A 561 -6.72 20.39 2.32
CA VAL A 561 -6.81 19.26 1.39
C VAL A 561 -5.45 18.86 0.86
N LYS A 562 -5.30 17.58 0.49
CA LYS A 562 -4.15 17.13 -0.29
C LYS A 562 -4.24 17.66 -1.72
N SER A 563 -3.10 18.03 -2.30
CA SER A 563 -3.02 18.61 -3.65
C SER A 563 -1.69 18.25 -4.30
N PHE A 564 -1.51 18.64 -5.57
CA PHE A 564 -0.22 18.59 -6.26
C PHE A 564 0.39 19.99 -6.35
N LYS A 565 1.72 20.06 -6.21
CA LYS A 565 2.45 21.32 -6.26
C LYS A 565 2.26 22.02 -7.60
N THR A 566 1.73 23.23 -7.62
CA THR A 566 1.69 24.01 -8.85
C THR A 566 3.08 24.55 -9.23
N ASN A 567 3.26 25.01 -10.46
CA ASN A 567 4.57 25.42 -11.00
C ASN A 567 5.61 24.29 -11.00
N ALA A 568 5.19 23.02 -11.09
CA ALA A 568 6.08 21.89 -10.95
C ALA A 568 5.80 20.72 -11.93
N ASN A 569 6.86 19.96 -12.21
CA ASN A 569 6.79 18.73 -12.99
C ASN A 569 6.57 17.53 -12.09
N HIS A 570 5.59 16.70 -12.45
CA HIS A 570 5.17 15.52 -11.73
C HIS A 570 5.38 14.28 -12.61
N PRO A 571 6.47 13.52 -12.41
CA PRO A 571 6.71 12.29 -13.13
C PRO A 571 6.05 11.10 -12.44
N PHE A 572 5.36 10.32 -13.26
CA PHE A 572 4.72 9.05 -12.93
C PHE A 572 5.42 7.88 -13.65
N CYS A 573 5.10 6.66 -13.23
CA CYS A 573 5.48 5.42 -13.90
C CYS A 573 4.36 4.37 -13.78
N LEU A 574 4.46 3.28 -14.54
CA LEU A 574 3.63 2.09 -14.34
C LEU A 574 4.49 0.94 -13.83
N PHE A 575 4.12 0.37 -12.69
CA PHE A 575 4.63 -0.91 -12.23
C PHE A 575 3.78 -2.01 -12.85
N TYR A 576 4.40 -2.95 -13.57
CA TYR A 576 3.74 -4.20 -13.97
C TYR A 576 4.24 -5.34 -13.09
N PHE A 577 3.33 -6.19 -12.67
CA PHE A 577 3.60 -7.32 -11.80
C PHE A 577 3.18 -8.61 -12.49
N ASP A 578 3.98 -9.66 -12.32
CA ASP A 578 3.56 -11.03 -12.69
C ASP A 578 2.73 -11.71 -11.59
N ASP A 579 2.52 -13.02 -11.73
CA ASP A 579 1.75 -13.85 -10.82
C ASP A 579 2.33 -13.97 -9.41
N VAL A 580 3.62 -13.66 -9.22
CA VAL A 580 4.29 -13.69 -7.91
C VAL A 580 4.73 -12.28 -7.45
N ARG A 581 4.13 -11.23 -8.02
CA ARG A 581 4.38 -9.82 -7.71
C ARG A 581 5.79 -9.30 -7.97
N ARG A 582 6.56 -9.95 -8.83
CA ARG A 582 7.83 -9.37 -9.31
C ARG A 582 7.52 -8.21 -10.26
N SER A 583 8.19 -7.08 -10.09
CA SER A 583 7.93 -5.88 -10.88
C SER A 583 9.18 -5.14 -11.30
N GLU A 584 9.02 -4.33 -12.34
CA GLU A 584 9.96 -3.28 -12.72
C GLU A 584 9.15 -2.02 -13.10
N PRO A 585 9.49 -0.82 -12.59
CA PRO A 585 8.84 0.42 -12.99
C PRO A 585 9.10 0.75 -14.45
N GLN A 586 8.06 1.22 -15.14
CA GLN A 586 8.06 1.56 -16.56
C GLN A 586 7.77 3.04 -16.77
N THR A 587 8.61 3.70 -17.55
CA THR A 587 8.45 5.11 -17.90
C THR A 587 8.61 5.33 -19.39
N LYS A 588 8.03 6.43 -19.87
CA LYS A 588 8.27 6.95 -21.21
C LYS A 588 8.29 8.46 -21.16
N VAL A 589 9.43 9.01 -21.59
CA VAL A 589 9.66 10.46 -21.66
C VAL A 589 8.53 11.14 -22.43
N GLY A 590 7.92 12.15 -21.83
CA GLY A 590 6.86 12.97 -22.42
C GLY A 590 5.43 12.44 -22.26
N SER A 591 5.21 11.16 -21.93
CA SER A 591 3.86 10.62 -21.66
C SER A 591 3.60 10.33 -20.18
N THR A 592 4.65 10.19 -19.38
CA THR A 592 4.55 9.90 -17.94
C THR A 592 5.02 11.06 -17.07
N THR A 593 4.98 12.29 -17.58
CA THR A 593 5.28 13.48 -16.79
C THR A 593 4.32 14.58 -17.19
N ILE A 594 3.77 15.26 -16.20
CA ILE A 594 2.86 16.38 -16.40
C ILE A 594 3.38 17.61 -15.66
N PHE A 595 3.28 18.77 -16.31
CA PHE A 595 3.50 20.05 -15.66
C PHE A 595 2.17 20.58 -15.15
N ILE A 596 2.10 20.88 -13.86
CA ILE A 596 0.93 21.53 -13.26
C ILE A 596 1.24 23.02 -13.18
N PRO A 597 0.58 23.87 -13.98
CA PRO A 597 0.89 25.30 -14.02
C PRO A 597 0.41 26.01 -12.76
N ALA A 598 1.08 27.12 -12.43
CA ALA A 598 0.70 28.02 -11.35
C ALA A 598 -0.71 28.58 -11.57
N LEU A 599 -1.40 28.98 -10.48
CA LEU A 599 -2.69 29.66 -10.61
C LEU A 599 -2.59 30.94 -11.45
N SER A 600 -1.47 31.65 -11.34
CA SER A 600 -1.17 32.87 -12.12
C SER A 600 -0.93 32.62 -13.62
N GLU A 601 -0.67 31.39 -14.04
CA GLU A 601 -0.40 31.02 -15.44
C GLU A 601 -1.68 30.66 -16.22
N VAL A 602 -2.75 30.27 -15.52
CA VAL A 602 -3.99 29.80 -16.15
C VAL A 602 -5.08 30.89 -16.16
N GLY A 603 -5.11 31.76 -15.13
CA GLY A 603 -6.07 32.86 -15.02
C GLY A 603 -7.54 32.43 -14.85
N GLY A 604 -8.43 33.40 -14.62
CA GLY A 604 -9.88 33.16 -14.56
C GLY A 604 -10.43 32.62 -13.23
N PHE A 605 -9.64 32.69 -12.16
CA PHE A 605 -10.04 32.26 -10.82
C PHE A 605 -10.46 33.44 -9.95
N THR A 606 -11.38 33.18 -9.01
CA THR A 606 -11.90 34.15 -8.04
C THR A 606 -11.19 34.08 -6.68
N GLY A 607 -10.22 33.18 -6.51
CA GLY A 607 -9.47 32.97 -5.26
C GLY A 607 -8.36 31.92 -5.41
N THR A 608 -7.69 31.61 -4.30
CA THR A 608 -6.57 30.63 -4.24
C THR A 608 -7.01 29.23 -3.77
N ASN A 609 -8.31 29.04 -3.53
CA ASN A 609 -8.96 27.84 -3.01
C ASN A 609 -9.12 26.71 -4.06
N TRP A 610 -8.04 26.33 -4.76
CA TRP A 610 -8.13 25.38 -5.87
C TRP A 610 -7.24 24.15 -5.68
N GLN A 611 -7.88 23.02 -5.35
CA GLN A 611 -7.21 21.72 -5.31
C GLN A 611 -6.83 21.28 -6.73
N GLN A 612 -5.57 20.86 -6.89
CA GLN A 612 -5.09 20.27 -8.13
C GLN A 612 -5.26 18.75 -8.09
N TYR A 613 -5.72 18.16 -9.21
CA TYR A 613 -5.80 16.71 -9.38
C TYR A 613 -5.26 16.33 -10.77
N VAL A 614 -4.80 15.08 -10.92
CA VAL A 614 -4.27 14.57 -12.19
C VAL A 614 -5.14 13.44 -12.69
N GLY A 615 -5.84 13.66 -13.80
CA GLY A 615 -6.56 12.60 -14.52
C GLY A 615 -5.60 11.78 -15.37
N TRP A 616 -5.83 10.47 -15.49
CA TRP A 616 -4.99 9.58 -16.29
C TRP A 616 -5.81 8.68 -17.21
N ALA A 617 -5.21 8.33 -18.35
CA ALA A 617 -5.74 7.36 -19.30
C ALA A 617 -4.63 6.47 -19.89
N ILE A 618 -4.89 5.17 -20.01
CA ILE A 618 -3.97 4.16 -20.57
C ILE A 618 -4.60 3.55 -21.83
N ALA A 619 -3.93 3.68 -22.97
CA ALA A 619 -4.44 3.25 -24.27
C ALA A 619 -3.76 2.00 -24.83
N HIS A 620 -2.52 1.70 -24.44
CA HIS A 620 -1.78 0.54 -24.92
C HIS A 620 -2.18 -0.76 -24.21
N ASP A 621 -1.99 -1.90 -24.85
CA ASP A 621 -2.24 -3.21 -24.27
C ASP A 621 -1.25 -3.51 -23.13
N ALA A 622 -1.71 -4.19 -22.08
CA ALA A 622 -0.82 -4.66 -21.03
C ALA A 622 0.16 -5.73 -21.58
N PRO A 623 1.37 -5.86 -21.01
CA PRO A 623 2.28 -6.94 -21.36
C PRO A 623 1.64 -8.31 -21.10
N SER A 624 1.86 -9.28 -21.98
CA SER A 624 1.20 -10.60 -21.90
C SER A 624 1.54 -11.44 -20.67
N TRP A 625 2.65 -11.10 -20.01
CA TRP A 625 3.08 -11.76 -18.77
C TRP A 625 2.52 -11.07 -17.51
N ALA A 626 2.04 -9.83 -17.62
CA ALA A 626 1.57 -9.07 -16.48
C ALA A 626 0.22 -9.60 -15.99
N LYS A 627 0.09 -9.74 -14.67
CA LYS A 627 -1.15 -10.09 -13.98
C LYS A 627 -1.73 -8.92 -13.21
N TYR A 628 -0.87 -8.01 -12.75
CA TYR A 628 -1.29 -6.80 -12.06
C TYR A 628 -0.50 -5.60 -12.54
N TRP A 629 -1.00 -4.41 -12.23
CA TRP A 629 -0.31 -3.17 -12.48
C TRP A 629 -0.66 -2.11 -11.42
N GLN A 630 0.22 -1.14 -11.22
CA GLN A 630 0.02 -0.04 -10.27
C GLN A 630 0.72 1.22 -10.77
N TRP A 631 0.23 2.38 -10.38
CA TRP A 631 0.94 3.63 -10.63
C TRP A 631 2.11 3.83 -9.67
N GLY A 632 3.15 4.48 -10.17
CA GLY A 632 4.20 5.06 -9.34
C GLY A 632 4.32 6.56 -9.56
N TYR A 633 4.80 7.26 -8.55
CA TYR A 633 4.96 8.72 -8.52
C TYR A 633 6.27 9.08 -7.81
N ALA A 634 7.01 10.06 -8.34
CA ALA A 634 8.32 10.46 -7.76
C ALA A 634 8.27 11.71 -6.87
N GLY A 635 7.07 12.26 -6.60
CA GLY A 635 6.93 13.62 -6.06
C GLY A 635 7.20 14.68 -7.14
N ASN A 636 6.99 15.96 -6.82
CA ASN A 636 7.41 17.02 -7.72
C ASN A 636 8.94 16.97 -7.92
N ARG A 637 9.40 17.26 -9.14
CA ARG A 637 10.83 17.27 -9.49
C ARG A 637 11.36 18.64 -9.89
N SER A 638 10.58 19.70 -9.66
CA SER A 638 10.97 21.07 -10.00
C SER A 638 11.36 21.92 -8.79
N ILE A 639 10.78 21.65 -7.62
CA ILE A 639 10.87 22.52 -6.45
C ILE A 639 11.39 21.70 -5.25
N ALA A 640 12.46 22.18 -4.62
CA ALA A 640 13.05 21.57 -3.44
C ALA A 640 12.41 22.08 -2.15
N GLN A 641 12.18 23.39 -2.09
CA GLN A 641 11.59 24.12 -0.96
C GLN A 641 10.80 25.30 -1.51
N PHE A 642 9.71 25.68 -0.83
CA PHE A 642 8.97 26.87 -1.18
C PHE A 642 8.20 27.46 0.01
N TRP A 643 7.86 28.74 -0.09
CA TRP A 643 7.08 29.49 0.88
C TRP A 643 6.04 30.34 0.12
N GLN A 644 4.77 30.22 0.49
CA GLN A 644 3.69 31.08 -0.02
C GLN A 644 3.19 32.03 1.07
N TYR A 645 3.45 33.33 0.87
CA TYR A 645 3.12 34.40 1.84
C TYR A 645 2.81 35.72 1.15
N ASN A 646 2.11 36.61 1.85
CA ASN A 646 1.93 37.98 1.40
C ASN A 646 3.17 38.81 1.67
N ILE A 647 3.59 39.59 0.69
CA ILE A 647 4.63 40.60 0.90
C ILE A 647 4.04 41.87 1.52
N VAL A 648 4.86 42.63 2.24
CA VAL A 648 4.47 43.92 2.80
C VAL A 648 4.42 44.99 1.69
N ASN A 649 5.47 45.04 0.87
CA ASN A 649 5.67 46.10 -0.12
C ASN A 649 6.66 45.65 -1.22
N ALA A 650 6.51 46.22 -2.42
CA ALA A 650 7.47 46.13 -3.51
C ALA A 650 7.79 47.52 -4.07
N ALA A 651 9.06 47.90 -4.10
CA ALA A 651 9.52 49.20 -4.57
C ALA A 651 10.89 49.10 -5.26
N ALA A 652 11.30 50.17 -5.96
CA ALA A 652 12.69 50.26 -6.43
C ALA A 652 13.65 50.17 -5.23
N GLY A 653 14.76 49.46 -5.41
CA GLY A 653 15.83 49.39 -4.42
C GLY A 653 16.49 50.74 -4.16
N SER A 654 17.43 50.76 -3.23
CA SER A 654 18.18 51.98 -2.87
C SER A 654 19.69 51.74 -2.92
N GLY A 655 20.47 52.83 -3.04
CA GLY A 655 21.92 52.75 -3.09
C GLY A 655 22.43 51.93 -4.29
N ASP A 656 23.32 50.98 -4.03
CA ASP A 656 23.92 50.09 -5.05
C ASP A 656 22.90 49.15 -5.72
N TRP A 657 21.67 49.07 -5.18
CA TRP A 657 20.57 48.23 -5.68
C TRP A 657 19.43 49.04 -6.32
N ALA A 658 19.67 50.30 -6.69
CA ALA A 658 18.62 51.19 -7.23
C ALA A 658 17.96 50.69 -8.53
N ASP A 659 18.65 49.86 -9.30
CA ASP A 659 18.15 49.27 -10.55
C ASP A 659 17.39 47.94 -10.33
N PHE A 660 17.28 47.47 -9.08
CA PHE A 660 16.64 46.20 -8.71
C PHE A 660 15.25 46.46 -8.10
N LEU A 661 14.35 45.47 -8.21
CA LEU A 661 13.09 45.48 -7.47
C LEU A 661 13.34 44.93 -6.06
N ALA A 662 13.07 45.74 -5.05
CA ALA A 662 13.17 45.39 -3.63
C ALA A 662 11.80 44.93 -3.10
N ILE A 663 11.76 43.74 -2.49
CA ILE A 663 10.57 43.08 -1.96
C ILE A 663 10.71 42.93 -0.45
N ASP A 664 9.76 43.49 0.30
CA ASP A 664 9.71 43.37 1.76
C ASP A 664 8.93 42.13 2.19
N ILE A 665 9.64 41.18 2.80
CA ILE A 665 9.13 39.90 3.29
C ILE A 665 9.09 39.81 4.82
N SER A 666 8.99 40.94 5.51
CA SER A 666 8.97 40.98 6.98
C SER A 666 7.88 40.10 7.61
N THR A 667 6.76 39.86 6.90
CA THR A 667 5.68 38.94 7.31
C THR A 667 6.12 37.47 7.40
N LEU A 668 7.03 37.02 6.54
CA LEU A 668 7.60 35.66 6.59
C LEU A 668 8.72 35.59 7.63
N GLN A 669 9.56 36.62 7.72
CA GLN A 669 10.69 36.65 8.65
C GLN A 669 10.23 36.77 10.12
N GLY A 670 9.14 37.47 10.39
CA GLY A 670 8.55 37.65 11.73
C GLY A 670 7.42 36.68 12.08
N ILE A 671 7.35 35.51 11.43
CA ILE A 671 6.21 34.60 11.61
C ILE A 671 6.13 33.98 13.02
N SER A 672 7.28 33.58 13.57
CA SER A 672 7.44 32.96 14.89
C SER A 672 8.08 33.88 15.93
N ASP A 673 8.81 34.92 15.50
CA ASP A 673 9.58 35.80 16.37
C ASP A 673 9.09 37.25 16.34
N GLU A 674 9.03 37.88 17.51
CA GLU A 674 8.72 39.30 17.67
C GLU A 674 9.88 40.16 17.11
N THR A 675 9.81 40.45 15.81
CA THR A 675 10.76 41.34 15.15
C THR A 675 10.24 42.78 15.24
N ALA A 676 11.09 43.70 15.67
CA ALA A 676 10.89 45.15 15.85
C ALA A 676 9.57 45.73 15.29
N GLY A 677 8.50 45.70 16.10
CA GLY A 677 7.22 46.37 15.80
C GLY A 677 6.08 45.46 15.31
N TYR A 678 6.31 44.15 15.17
CA TYR A 678 5.30 43.16 14.80
C TYR A 678 5.08 42.14 15.91
N THR A 679 3.83 41.92 16.33
CA THR A 679 3.48 40.81 17.22
C THR A 679 3.57 39.51 16.42
N PRO A 680 4.29 38.47 16.91
CA PRO A 680 4.40 37.20 16.20
C PRO A 680 3.00 36.63 16.00
N PHE A 681 2.70 36.31 14.74
CA PHE A 681 1.35 35.98 14.32
C PHE A 681 1.00 34.52 14.63
N HIS A 682 2.01 33.65 14.58
CA HIS A 682 1.92 32.23 14.93
C HIS A 682 3.14 31.85 15.77
N PRO A 683 3.22 32.24 17.06
CA PRO A 683 4.43 32.03 17.88
C PRO A 683 4.82 30.55 18.06
N ASN A 684 3.90 29.62 17.76
CA ASN A 684 4.12 28.17 17.85
C ASN A 684 4.35 27.50 16.48
N THR A 685 4.51 28.25 15.39
CA THR A 685 4.74 27.65 14.07
C THR A 685 6.13 27.01 13.97
N ASN A 686 6.22 25.87 13.28
CA ASN A 686 7.46 25.21 12.87
C ASN A 686 7.94 25.68 11.48
N ILE A 687 7.26 26.64 10.85
CA ILE A 687 7.74 27.20 9.59
C ILE A 687 9.00 28.01 9.84
N SER A 688 10.06 27.65 9.13
CA SER A 688 11.33 28.37 9.18
C SER A 688 11.26 29.67 8.38
N ALA A 689 11.92 30.70 8.92
CA ALA A 689 12.21 31.93 8.19
C ALA A 689 13.00 31.64 6.90
N TYR A 690 12.81 32.49 5.89
CA TYR A 690 13.51 32.32 4.62
C TYR A 690 15.01 32.57 4.77
N VAL A 691 15.82 31.63 4.26
CA VAL A 691 17.28 31.72 4.19
C VAL A 691 17.71 31.66 2.73
N PHE A 692 18.39 32.72 2.27
CA PHE A 692 18.81 32.87 0.89
C PHE A 692 19.88 31.86 0.47
N GLU A 693 19.65 31.21 -0.66
CA GLU A 693 20.67 30.49 -1.43
C GLU A 693 20.71 30.99 -2.88
N GLU A 694 21.91 31.00 -3.47
CA GLU A 694 22.09 31.36 -4.87
C GLU A 694 21.27 30.44 -5.79
N GLY A 695 20.46 31.04 -6.67
CA GLY A 695 19.54 30.34 -7.57
C GLY A 695 18.10 30.25 -7.06
N ASP A 696 17.80 30.75 -5.86
CA ASP A 696 16.43 30.92 -5.39
C ASP A 696 15.65 31.90 -6.30
N ARG A 697 14.34 31.68 -6.38
CA ARG A 697 13.44 32.43 -7.28
C ARG A 697 12.19 32.87 -6.53
N ILE A 698 11.54 33.90 -7.06
CA ILE A 698 10.24 34.38 -6.57
C ILE A 698 9.25 34.43 -7.74
N LYS A 699 8.04 33.95 -7.49
CA LYS A 699 6.91 34.05 -8.41
C LYS A 699 5.77 34.82 -7.75
N PHE A 700 5.21 35.80 -8.47
CA PHE A 700 4.01 36.48 -8.01
C PHE A 700 2.77 35.64 -8.36
N LEU A 701 1.91 35.39 -7.36
CA LEU A 701 0.73 34.53 -7.52
C LEU A 701 -0.55 35.34 -7.63
N THR A 702 -0.69 36.39 -6.82
CA THR A 702 -1.91 37.21 -6.77
C THR A 702 -1.62 38.69 -7.04
N GLN A 703 -2.69 39.42 -7.38
CA GLN A 703 -2.72 40.87 -7.45
C GLN A 703 -3.71 41.42 -6.41
N ASN A 704 -3.45 42.63 -5.95
CA ASN A 704 -4.41 43.40 -5.17
C ASN A 704 -5.39 44.08 -6.15
N ALA A 705 -6.70 43.80 -6.00
CA ALA A 705 -7.75 44.25 -6.92
C ALA A 705 -8.73 45.22 -6.22
N GLY A 706 -8.19 46.20 -5.49
CA GLY A 706 -8.97 47.19 -4.75
C GLY A 706 -9.68 46.63 -3.51
N SER A 707 -10.59 47.42 -2.93
CA SER A 707 -11.19 47.19 -1.61
C SER A 707 -12.14 45.98 -1.50
N THR A 708 -12.41 45.26 -2.59
CA THR A 708 -13.49 44.25 -2.64
C THR A 708 -13.00 42.82 -2.85
N TYR A 709 -11.79 42.61 -3.40
CA TYR A 709 -11.21 41.28 -3.58
C TYR A 709 -9.69 41.32 -3.32
N LYS A 710 -9.28 40.85 -2.14
CA LYS A 710 -7.87 40.63 -1.81
C LYS A 710 -7.44 39.27 -2.37
N ASN A 711 -6.23 39.18 -2.94
CA ASN A 711 -5.64 37.93 -3.45
C ASN A 711 -6.30 37.27 -4.66
N LEU A 712 -6.70 38.05 -5.67
CA LEU A 712 -7.08 37.47 -6.96
C LEU A 712 -5.85 36.94 -7.70
N PRO A 713 -5.88 35.71 -8.24
CA PRO A 713 -4.79 35.21 -9.07
C PRO A 713 -4.49 36.12 -10.25
N LEU A 714 -3.21 36.35 -10.53
CA LEU A 714 -2.76 37.16 -11.66
C LEU A 714 -3.31 36.56 -12.98
N ALA A 715 -3.75 37.43 -13.89
CA ALA A 715 -4.26 36.98 -15.17
C ALA A 715 -3.10 36.59 -16.10
N ALA A 716 -2.80 35.29 -16.17
CA ALA A 716 -1.98 34.63 -17.21
C ALA A 716 -0.68 35.37 -17.55
N SER A 717 0.19 35.57 -16.55
CA SER A 717 1.49 36.26 -16.71
C SER A 717 2.61 35.57 -15.93
N ASP A 718 3.75 35.37 -16.59
CA ASP A 718 4.94 34.74 -16.02
C ASP A 718 5.78 35.78 -15.25
N TYR A 719 5.35 36.10 -14.02
CA TYR A 719 6.12 36.95 -13.11
C TYR A 719 7.06 36.11 -12.24
N ASP A 720 8.05 35.50 -12.87
CA ASP A 720 9.04 34.63 -12.22
C ASP A 720 10.45 35.21 -12.36
N TYR A 721 11.07 35.55 -11.22
CA TYR A 721 12.35 36.26 -11.19
C TYR A 721 13.35 35.56 -10.27
N GLU A 722 14.63 35.64 -10.64
CA GLU A 722 15.73 35.19 -9.80
C GLU A 722 16.00 36.19 -8.66
N ILE A 723 16.20 35.67 -7.46
CA ILE A 723 16.62 36.45 -6.30
C ILE A 723 18.13 36.65 -6.38
N LYS A 724 18.57 37.91 -6.37
CA LYS A 724 19.98 38.28 -6.51
C LYS A 724 20.66 38.52 -5.17
N ALA A 725 19.92 39.00 -4.18
CA ALA A 725 20.42 39.21 -2.83
C ALA A 725 19.29 39.26 -1.81
N PHE A 726 19.65 39.02 -0.55
CA PHE A 726 18.78 39.16 0.61
C PHE A 726 19.47 40.01 1.69
N ASP A 727 18.80 41.07 2.14
CA ASP A 727 19.19 41.88 3.28
C ASP A 727 18.41 41.42 4.52
N GLU A 728 19.05 40.54 5.28
CA GLU A 728 18.51 39.96 6.52
C GLU A 728 18.12 41.02 7.56
N SER A 729 18.80 42.17 7.60
CA SER A 729 18.57 43.19 8.64
C SER A 729 17.25 43.94 8.44
N ASN A 730 16.79 44.03 7.18
CA ASN A 730 15.57 44.74 6.81
C ASN A 730 14.51 43.83 6.19
N SER A 731 14.76 42.51 6.13
CA SER A 731 13.88 41.53 5.47
C SER A 731 13.59 41.85 4.00
N ILE A 732 14.58 42.39 3.27
CA ILE A 732 14.43 42.81 1.87
C ILE A 732 15.09 41.83 0.91
N ILE A 733 14.33 41.35 -0.07
CA ILE A 733 14.81 40.57 -1.21
C ILE A 733 15.02 41.50 -2.41
N TYR A 734 16.16 41.38 -3.10
CA TYR A 734 16.44 42.10 -4.35
C TYR A 734 16.32 41.15 -5.55
N LEU A 735 15.47 41.49 -6.51
CA LEU A 735 15.22 40.73 -7.73
C LEU A 735 15.98 41.30 -8.91
N ASP A 736 16.22 40.46 -9.93
CA ASP A 736 16.86 40.83 -11.20
C ASP A 736 16.44 42.23 -11.72
N GLU A 737 17.37 42.99 -12.29
CA GLU A 737 17.15 44.36 -12.80
C GLU A 737 15.98 44.44 -13.81
N ASN A 738 15.72 43.34 -14.53
CA ASN A 738 14.60 43.26 -15.48
C ASN A 738 13.23 43.11 -14.81
N ALA A 739 13.17 42.84 -13.50
CA ALA A 739 11.94 42.79 -12.72
C ALA A 739 11.39 44.18 -12.40
N LEU A 740 12.21 45.22 -12.50
CA LEU A 740 11.80 46.61 -12.29
C LEU A 740 11.07 47.12 -13.54
N GLY A 741 9.80 47.47 -13.40
CA GLY A 741 8.98 48.00 -14.48
C GLY A 741 9.49 49.33 -15.02
N ALA A 742 9.10 49.69 -16.25
CA ALA A 742 9.59 50.87 -16.97
C ALA A 742 9.40 52.22 -16.23
N THR A 743 8.55 52.28 -15.21
CA THR A 743 8.31 53.45 -14.35
C THR A 743 9.09 53.45 -13.04
N GLY A 744 10.05 52.52 -12.85
CA GLY A 744 10.81 52.38 -11.60
C GLY A 744 9.97 51.83 -10.44
N GLY A 745 8.94 51.04 -10.75
CA GLY A 745 8.08 50.35 -9.79
C GLY A 745 7.87 48.90 -10.19
N ALA A 746 7.04 48.16 -9.46
CA ALA A 746 6.71 46.79 -9.81
C ALA A 746 6.09 46.64 -11.22
N PRO A 747 6.07 45.43 -11.82
CA PRO A 747 5.55 45.20 -13.17
C PRO A 747 4.09 45.68 -13.39
N THR A 748 3.74 46.04 -14.63
CA THR A 748 2.41 46.54 -15.02
C THR A 748 1.29 45.56 -14.63
N GLY A 749 0.34 45.97 -13.79
CA GLY A 749 -0.74 45.11 -13.26
C GLY A 749 -0.57 44.72 -11.79
N TYR A 750 0.53 45.16 -11.17
CA TYR A 750 0.83 44.93 -9.75
C TYR A 750 0.56 46.19 -8.92
N GLU A 751 -0.21 46.06 -7.81
CA GLU A 751 -0.51 47.18 -6.89
C GLU A 751 0.38 47.21 -5.61
N GLY A 752 1.58 46.63 -5.67
CA GLY A 752 2.67 46.95 -4.72
C GLY A 752 2.62 46.18 -3.40
N ASN A 753 1.46 46.17 -2.74
CA ASN A 753 1.34 45.79 -1.34
C ASN A 753 0.35 44.63 -1.15
N ASN A 754 0.65 43.75 -0.19
CA ASN A 754 -0.22 42.66 0.27
C ASN A 754 -0.61 41.66 -0.84
N CYS A 755 0.29 41.43 -1.79
CA CYS A 755 0.13 40.37 -2.79
C CYS A 755 0.85 39.10 -2.32
N MET A 756 0.28 37.94 -2.63
CA MET A 756 0.86 36.64 -2.34
C MET A 756 1.92 36.30 -3.37
N VAL A 757 3.08 35.91 -2.86
CA VAL A 757 4.22 35.43 -3.64
C VAL A 757 4.60 34.03 -3.22
N GLU A 758 5.22 33.30 -4.14
CA GLU A 758 5.92 32.06 -3.86
C GLU A 758 7.42 32.30 -3.98
N ILE A 759 8.15 32.19 -2.88
CA ILE A 759 9.60 32.07 -2.90
C ILE A 759 9.91 30.58 -3.01
N TYR A 760 10.74 30.17 -3.95
CA TYR A 760 11.05 28.75 -4.13
C TYR A 760 12.49 28.51 -4.54
N ARG A 761 13.00 27.35 -4.12
CA ARG A 761 14.30 26.82 -4.51
C ARG A 761 14.12 25.77 -5.58
N PRO A 762 14.65 25.99 -6.81
CA PRO A 762 14.63 24.97 -7.84
C PRO A 762 15.35 23.70 -7.40
N LEU A 763 14.76 22.55 -7.70
CA LEU A 763 15.39 21.26 -7.44
C LEU A 763 16.57 21.04 -8.41
N LYS A 764 17.73 20.65 -7.89
CA LYS A 764 18.86 20.24 -8.72
C LYS A 764 18.54 18.90 -9.38
N ASP A 765 18.74 18.80 -10.69
CA ASP A 765 18.46 17.57 -11.45
C ASP A 765 19.21 16.37 -10.84
N PRO A 766 18.51 15.32 -10.37
CA PRO A 766 19.16 14.11 -9.87
C PRO A 766 19.75 13.32 -11.06
N ALA A 767 20.76 12.48 -10.78
CA ALA A 767 21.24 11.52 -11.79
C ALA A 767 20.22 10.42 -12.12
N SER A 768 19.27 10.13 -11.21
CA SER A 768 18.23 9.10 -11.37
C SER A 768 16.96 9.44 -10.60
N THR A 769 15.80 9.22 -11.20
CA THR A 769 14.48 9.37 -10.56
C THR A 769 14.09 8.09 -9.84
N VAL A 770 13.75 8.20 -8.55
CA VAL A 770 13.17 7.10 -7.74
C VAL A 770 11.65 7.26 -7.75
N TYR A 771 10.93 6.18 -8.05
CA TYR A 771 9.47 6.18 -8.06
C TYR A 771 8.94 5.44 -6.83
N TYR A 772 7.84 5.92 -6.26
CA TYR A 772 7.15 5.27 -5.16
C TYR A 772 5.80 4.77 -5.65
N GLU A 773 5.42 3.55 -5.27
CA GLU A 773 4.08 3.01 -5.51
C GLU A 773 3.00 3.95 -4.93
N VAL A 774 1.94 4.22 -5.70
CA VAL A 774 0.81 5.04 -5.26
C VAL A 774 -0.52 4.43 -5.71
N GLY A 775 -1.57 4.71 -4.95
CA GLY A 775 -2.91 4.18 -5.23
C GLY A 775 -3.02 2.66 -5.06
N GLN A 776 -4.11 2.10 -5.57
CA GLN A 776 -4.39 0.66 -5.49
C GLN A 776 -3.70 -0.10 -6.64
N VAL A 777 -3.44 -1.39 -6.42
CA VAL A 777 -3.03 -2.31 -7.48
C VAL A 777 -4.27 -2.75 -8.27
N TYR A 778 -4.20 -2.62 -9.59
CA TYR A 778 -5.21 -3.08 -10.53
C TYR A 778 -4.84 -4.41 -11.17
N GLU A 779 -5.83 -5.16 -11.63
CA GLU A 779 -5.60 -6.40 -12.38
C GLU A 779 -5.40 -6.15 -13.87
N VAL A 780 -4.70 -7.08 -14.52
CA VAL A 780 -4.67 -7.24 -15.96
C VAL A 780 -5.54 -8.44 -16.31
N TYR A 781 -6.43 -8.27 -17.28
CA TYR A 781 -7.30 -9.35 -17.75
C TYR A 781 -7.07 -9.65 -19.23
N GLU A 782 -7.31 -10.89 -19.61
CA GLU A 782 -7.20 -11.35 -20.99
C GLU A 782 -8.59 -11.34 -21.65
N ASP A 783 -8.68 -10.76 -22.85
CA ASP A 783 -9.86 -10.85 -23.70
C ASP A 783 -9.42 -11.07 -25.17
N THR A 784 -9.94 -12.11 -25.81
CA THR A 784 -9.60 -12.52 -27.18
C THR A 784 -8.09 -12.66 -27.48
N GLY A 785 -7.28 -13.06 -26.48
CA GLY A 785 -5.83 -13.23 -26.62
C GLY A 785 -5.01 -11.93 -26.55
N ARG A 786 -5.64 -10.82 -26.14
CA ARG A 786 -4.99 -9.55 -25.81
C ARG A 786 -5.17 -9.26 -24.32
N TYR A 787 -4.25 -8.50 -23.75
CA TYR A 787 -4.22 -8.20 -22.32
C TYR A 787 -4.55 -6.73 -22.08
N PHE A 788 -5.52 -6.48 -21.21
CA PHE A 788 -6.09 -5.16 -20.97
C PHE A 788 -5.97 -4.77 -19.49
N HIS A 789 -5.85 -3.47 -19.24
CA HIS A 789 -5.78 -2.88 -17.91
C HIS A 789 -7.19 -2.72 -17.33
N ARG A 790 -7.44 -3.24 -16.11
CA ARG A 790 -8.54 -2.72 -15.27
C ARG A 790 -8.25 -1.28 -14.89
N GLY A 791 -9.26 -0.42 -14.74
CA GLY A 791 -9.07 0.97 -14.33
C GLY A 791 -9.88 1.36 -13.10
N GLN A 792 -9.63 2.56 -12.56
CA GLN A 792 -10.34 3.06 -11.38
C GLN A 792 -11.79 3.41 -11.71
N SER A 793 -11.98 4.21 -12.76
CA SER A 793 -13.30 4.69 -13.18
C SER A 793 -13.83 3.89 -14.37
N ARG A 794 -12.93 3.34 -15.19
CA ARG A 794 -13.29 2.56 -16.37
C ARG A 794 -12.16 1.62 -16.76
N ASP A 795 -12.52 0.38 -17.11
CA ASP A 795 -11.61 -0.64 -17.64
C ASP A 795 -11.26 -0.38 -19.12
N GLN A 796 -10.05 -0.78 -19.53
CA GLN A 796 -9.62 -0.75 -20.92
C GLN A 796 -10.31 -1.86 -21.71
N THR A 797 -10.77 -1.58 -22.93
CA THR A 797 -11.19 -2.62 -23.89
C THR A 797 -10.59 -2.31 -25.25
N SER A 798 -10.86 -3.12 -26.27
CA SER A 798 -10.38 -2.83 -27.63
C SER A 798 -10.86 -1.45 -28.12
N GLY A 799 -9.95 -0.48 -28.16
CA GLY A 799 -10.22 0.89 -28.60
C GLY A 799 -10.74 1.84 -27.51
N VAL A 800 -10.83 1.40 -26.25
CA VAL A 800 -11.24 2.22 -25.10
C VAL A 800 -10.14 2.20 -24.05
N THR A 801 -9.79 3.37 -23.51
CA THR A 801 -8.74 3.50 -22.50
C THR A 801 -9.23 3.15 -21.09
N ALA A 802 -8.33 2.58 -20.28
CA ALA A 802 -8.51 2.56 -18.83
C ALA A 802 -8.31 3.97 -18.27
N THR A 803 -9.10 4.38 -17.28
CA THR A 803 -9.06 5.76 -16.75
C THR A 803 -9.21 5.83 -15.22
N GLY A 804 -8.69 6.90 -14.64
CA GLY A 804 -8.89 7.28 -13.24
C GLY A 804 -8.33 8.66 -12.92
N GLU A 805 -8.21 8.97 -11.62
CA GLU A 805 -7.72 10.25 -11.15
C GLU A 805 -6.90 10.13 -9.86
N PHE A 806 -5.87 10.96 -9.75
CA PHE A 806 -5.14 11.19 -8.51
C PHE A 806 -5.61 12.50 -7.88
N THR A 807 -6.15 12.41 -6.68
CA THR A 807 -6.56 13.56 -5.86
C THR A 807 -5.59 13.85 -4.71
N THR A 808 -4.61 12.97 -4.49
CA THR A 808 -3.58 13.10 -3.46
C THR A 808 -2.21 13.23 -4.13
N GLY A 809 -1.57 14.38 -3.94
CA GLY A 809 -0.24 14.66 -4.47
C GLY A 809 0.80 14.76 -3.36
N ASP A 810 1.79 15.63 -3.57
CA ASP A 810 2.97 15.79 -2.73
C ASP A 810 2.96 17.06 -1.88
N VAL A 811 1.86 17.83 -1.89
CA VAL A 811 1.66 19.01 -1.06
C VAL A 811 0.25 19.03 -0.49
N TYR A 812 0.03 19.97 0.40
CA TYR A 812 -1.25 20.27 1.01
C TYR A 812 -1.65 21.70 0.66
N LEU A 813 -2.94 21.92 0.47
CA LEU A 813 -3.55 23.22 0.33
C LEU A 813 -4.26 23.50 1.65
N LEU A 814 -3.76 24.46 2.42
CA LEU A 814 -4.26 24.80 3.75
C LEU A 814 -4.61 26.28 3.84
N THR A 815 -5.56 26.63 4.70
CA THR A 815 -5.85 28.02 5.02
C THR A 815 -4.83 28.56 6.01
N ARG A 816 -4.17 29.66 5.66
CA ARG A 816 -3.27 30.40 6.54
C ARG A 816 -3.81 31.80 6.76
N GLN A 817 -3.68 32.28 7.98
CA GLN A 817 -3.96 33.66 8.29
C GLN A 817 -2.70 34.48 7.99
N VAL A 818 -2.76 35.32 6.95
CA VAL A 818 -1.63 36.09 6.46
C VAL A 818 -1.74 37.52 6.95
N ALA A 819 -0.72 38.00 7.66
CA ALA A 819 -0.72 39.36 8.19
C ALA A 819 -0.90 40.40 7.07
N ASN A 820 -1.86 41.30 7.26
CA ASN A 820 -2.02 42.49 6.43
C ASN A 820 -1.35 43.63 7.20
N GLY A 821 -0.29 44.22 6.64
CA GLY A 821 0.36 45.35 7.29
C GLY A 821 -0.65 46.47 7.57
N ILE A 822 -0.67 46.97 8.81
CA ILE A 822 -0.95 48.37 9.17
C ILE A 822 -2.43 48.84 9.19
N PHE A 823 -3.45 48.04 8.79
CA PHE A 823 -4.87 48.49 8.85
C PHE A 823 -5.81 47.55 9.62
N ALA A 824 -6.74 48.18 10.35
CA ALA A 824 -7.47 47.66 11.52
C ALA A 824 -8.74 46.81 11.24
N ASP A 825 -8.75 45.98 10.19
CA ASP A 825 -9.87 45.05 9.94
C ASP A 825 -9.41 43.58 9.93
N PRO A 826 -10.21 42.63 10.46
CA PRO A 826 -9.81 41.25 10.64
C PRO A 826 -9.66 40.51 9.29
N LEU A 827 -8.41 40.24 8.92
CA LEU A 827 -7.82 38.93 8.61
C LEU A 827 -8.71 37.88 7.90
N ASP A 828 -8.89 38.01 6.58
CA ASP A 828 -9.40 36.90 5.78
C ASP A 828 -8.33 35.79 5.63
N PRO A 829 -8.60 34.53 6.04
CA PRO A 829 -7.70 33.43 5.77
C PRO A 829 -7.58 33.19 4.26
N VAL A 830 -6.37 32.88 3.80
CA VAL A 830 -6.11 32.56 2.38
C VAL A 830 -5.60 31.14 2.24
N PHE A 831 -5.95 30.48 1.15
CA PHE A 831 -5.35 29.19 0.84
C PHE A 831 -3.94 29.35 0.31
N VAL A 832 -3.04 28.55 0.87
CA VAL A 832 -1.63 28.44 0.48
C VAL A 832 -1.29 26.97 0.26
N GLU A 833 -0.39 26.71 -0.67
CA GLU A 833 0.28 25.42 -0.76
C GLU A 833 1.35 25.31 0.34
N SER A 834 1.52 24.11 0.88
CA SER A 834 2.54 23.80 1.88
C SER A 834 2.99 22.35 1.72
N TYR A 835 4.27 22.05 1.98
CA TYR A 835 4.70 20.66 2.15
C TYR A 835 4.14 20.06 3.45
N HIS A 836 3.82 20.90 4.43
CA HIS A 836 3.31 20.49 5.73
C HIS A 836 1.78 20.43 5.73
N TRP A 837 1.21 19.42 6.38
CA TRP A 837 -0.22 19.38 6.68
C TRP A 837 -0.60 20.41 7.76
N SER A 838 0.32 20.65 8.70
CA SER A 838 0.17 21.61 9.78
C SER A 838 1.44 22.43 9.92
N ASP A 839 1.24 23.73 10.12
CA ASP A 839 2.32 24.66 10.37
C ASP A 839 2.88 24.53 11.80
N PHE A 840 2.32 23.66 12.66
CA PHE A 840 2.63 23.60 14.10
C PHE A 840 3.28 22.27 14.53
N TYR A 841 3.34 21.28 13.65
CA TYR A 841 4.06 20.02 13.88
C TYR A 841 4.66 19.46 12.59
N GLU A 842 5.69 18.61 12.75
CA GLU A 842 6.39 18.00 11.62
C GLU A 842 5.44 17.13 10.79
N SER A 843 5.22 17.54 9.54
CA SER A 843 4.22 16.93 8.66
C SER A 843 4.54 17.12 7.17
N ASP A 844 5.82 17.32 6.82
CA ASP A 844 6.34 17.57 5.47
C ASP A 844 6.41 16.30 4.59
N GLN A 845 5.38 15.48 4.65
CA GLN A 845 5.38 14.13 4.11
C GLN A 845 4.18 13.94 3.19
N TRP A 846 4.30 12.99 2.26
CA TRP A 846 3.17 12.56 1.43
C TRP A 846 3.09 11.05 1.40
N GLY A 847 2.00 10.49 0.86
CA GLY A 847 1.70 9.05 0.83
C GLY A 847 2.62 8.22 -0.06
N ARG A 848 3.93 8.19 0.25
CA ARG A 848 4.93 7.39 -0.47
C ARG A 848 4.71 5.91 -0.15
N GLY A 849 4.46 5.10 -1.18
CA GLY A 849 4.49 3.64 -1.07
C GLY A 849 5.91 3.08 -1.11
N LYS A 850 6.04 1.83 -1.54
CA LYS A 850 7.35 1.19 -1.72
C LYS A 850 8.10 1.82 -2.87
N PHE A 851 9.41 1.95 -2.72
CA PHE A 851 10.25 2.53 -3.77
C PHE A 851 10.56 1.50 -4.86
N GLY A 852 10.69 1.96 -6.10
CA GLY A 852 11.18 1.19 -7.23
C GLY A 852 12.14 2.01 -8.09
N ILE A 853 13.12 1.32 -8.66
CA ILE A 853 14.14 1.90 -9.55
C ILE A 853 14.05 1.19 -10.90
N ILE A 854 14.15 1.96 -11.98
CA ILE A 854 14.17 1.41 -13.34
C ILE A 854 15.51 0.72 -13.55
N SER A 855 15.51 -0.61 -13.68
CA SER A 855 16.71 -1.42 -13.90
C SER A 855 17.27 -1.25 -15.32
N GLY A 856 16.38 -1.10 -16.32
CA GLY A 856 16.73 -0.97 -17.73
C GLY A 856 17.38 -2.21 -18.34
N ILE A 857 17.44 -3.34 -17.62
CA ILE A 857 18.14 -4.56 -18.04
C ILE A 857 17.34 -5.41 -19.03
N GLY A 858 16.00 -5.32 -18.99
CA GLY A 858 15.13 -6.23 -19.73
C GLY A 858 15.20 -7.67 -19.21
N GLU A 859 14.56 -8.61 -19.91
CA GLU A 859 14.68 -10.03 -19.52
C GLU A 859 16.05 -10.59 -19.93
N GLN A 860 16.81 -11.07 -18.95
CA GLN A 860 18.16 -11.59 -19.15
C GLN A 860 18.37 -12.95 -18.50
N TYR A 861 19.15 -13.79 -19.18
CA TYR A 861 19.72 -15.00 -18.59
C TYR A 861 21.01 -14.65 -17.87
N LEU A 862 21.11 -15.02 -16.60
CA LEU A 862 22.27 -14.78 -15.75
C LEU A 862 22.84 -16.11 -15.27
N ASN A 863 24.17 -16.29 -15.39
CA ASN A 863 24.88 -17.41 -14.78
C ASN A 863 25.09 -17.19 -13.27
N ASN A 864 24.00 -16.94 -12.56
CA ASN A 864 24.02 -16.78 -11.11
C ASN A 864 23.49 -18.05 -10.44
N VAL A 865 23.94 -18.26 -9.21
CA VAL A 865 23.30 -19.17 -8.25
C VAL A 865 22.53 -18.30 -7.26
N ARG A 866 21.21 -18.27 -7.39
CA ARG A 866 20.31 -17.60 -6.45
C ARG A 866 19.93 -18.57 -5.34
N TYR A 867 19.88 -18.13 -4.08
CA TYR A 867 19.56 -19.01 -2.95
C TYR A 867 18.53 -18.36 -2.02
N SER A 868 17.76 -19.17 -1.29
CA SER A 868 16.79 -18.66 -0.32
C SER A 868 17.40 -18.37 1.04
N ASN A 869 16.58 -17.74 1.89
CA ASN A 869 16.77 -17.75 3.33
C ASN A 869 16.69 -19.17 3.90
N LYS A 870 17.22 -19.32 5.11
CA LYS A 870 17.31 -20.61 5.81
C LYS A 870 15.92 -21.09 6.25
N TYR A 871 15.66 -22.38 6.03
CA TYR A 871 14.53 -23.09 6.61
C TYR A 871 14.74 -23.28 8.11
N SER A 872 13.77 -22.80 8.89
CA SER A 872 13.72 -22.99 10.34
C SER A 872 12.30 -23.43 10.70
N PRO A 873 12.04 -24.73 10.87
CA PRO A 873 10.69 -25.25 11.12
C PRO A 873 10.12 -24.67 12.43
N ASN A 874 8.79 -24.51 12.50
CA ASN A 874 8.08 -23.97 13.66
C ASN A 874 8.55 -22.59 14.13
N THR A 875 9.07 -21.76 13.22
CA THR A 875 9.43 -20.37 13.51
C THR A 875 8.66 -19.41 12.61
N LEU A 876 8.49 -18.17 13.07
CA LEU A 876 7.92 -17.09 12.25
C LEU A 876 8.77 -16.77 11.00
N SER A 877 10.03 -17.23 10.98
CA SER A 877 11.02 -16.98 9.94
C SER A 877 11.39 -18.28 9.21
N SER A 878 10.45 -18.85 8.45
CA SER A 878 10.76 -19.91 7.50
C SER A 878 11.11 -19.32 6.13
N GLY A 879 12.35 -19.53 5.68
CA GLY A 879 12.92 -18.79 4.55
C GLY A 879 12.82 -19.44 3.18
N LEU A 880 12.20 -20.62 3.01
CA LEU A 880 12.29 -21.39 1.75
C LEU A 880 11.66 -20.72 0.52
N ALA A 881 10.65 -19.88 0.71
CA ALA A 881 10.04 -19.04 -0.34
C ALA A 881 10.59 -17.61 -0.37
N GLN A 882 11.51 -17.26 0.53
CA GLN A 882 12.03 -15.91 0.68
C GLN A 882 13.40 -15.79 0.00
N PHE A 883 13.45 -14.91 -1.00
CA PHE A 883 14.66 -14.58 -1.76
C PHE A 883 14.87 -13.08 -1.68
N ASP A 884 16.00 -12.66 -1.12
CA ASP A 884 16.36 -11.25 -1.11
C ASP A 884 17.09 -10.89 -2.40
N GLY A 885 17.02 -9.61 -2.80
CA GLY A 885 17.59 -9.16 -4.07
C GLY A 885 19.08 -9.45 -4.20
N LEU A 886 19.79 -9.43 -3.07
CA LEU A 886 21.24 -9.65 -2.96
C LEU A 886 21.64 -11.12 -2.69
N ASP A 887 20.68 -12.04 -2.55
CA ASP A 887 20.95 -13.46 -2.29
C ASP A 887 21.32 -14.22 -3.55
N TYR A 888 22.42 -13.82 -4.18
CA TYR A 888 22.95 -14.52 -5.34
C TYR A 888 24.48 -14.56 -5.34
N LEU A 889 25.02 -15.63 -5.93
CA LEU A 889 26.43 -15.75 -6.23
C LEU A 889 26.62 -15.67 -7.75
N PRO A 890 27.29 -14.62 -8.26
CA PRO A 890 27.62 -14.54 -9.68
C PRO A 890 28.68 -15.60 -10.03
N MET A 891 28.49 -16.28 -11.17
CA MET A 891 29.45 -17.24 -11.71
C MET A 891 30.02 -16.76 -13.05
N SER A 892 31.12 -17.36 -13.49
CA SER A 892 31.75 -17.02 -14.77
C SER A 892 30.88 -17.41 -15.96
N ASP A 893 30.76 -16.50 -16.92
CA ASP A 893 30.12 -16.74 -18.22
C ASP A 893 31.03 -17.50 -19.21
N ASP A 894 32.33 -17.58 -18.95
CA ASP A 894 33.33 -18.14 -19.88
C ASP A 894 33.14 -19.65 -20.12
N HIS A 895 32.49 -20.32 -19.17
CA HIS A 895 32.33 -21.77 -19.16
C HIS A 895 31.02 -22.26 -19.78
N GLY A 896 30.25 -21.34 -20.39
CA GLY A 896 28.93 -21.60 -20.93
C GLY A 896 27.85 -21.55 -19.86
N LYS A 897 26.68 -22.11 -20.16
CA LYS A 897 25.53 -22.04 -19.25
C LYS A 897 25.65 -23.04 -18.11
N ILE A 898 25.11 -22.71 -16.94
CA ILE A 898 24.94 -23.69 -15.84
C ILE A 898 23.96 -24.78 -16.29
N THR A 899 24.36 -26.04 -16.11
CA THR A 899 23.58 -27.23 -16.52
C THR A 899 23.09 -28.07 -15.35
N ALA A 900 23.84 -28.11 -14.24
CA ALA A 900 23.49 -28.88 -13.05
C ALA A 900 24.20 -28.33 -11.80
N MET A 901 23.64 -28.62 -10.62
CA MET A 901 24.26 -28.34 -9.33
C MET A 901 24.11 -29.56 -8.42
N ARG A 902 25.17 -29.89 -7.68
CA ARG A 902 25.16 -30.96 -6.67
C ARG A 902 26.06 -30.59 -5.51
N GLN A 903 25.55 -30.72 -4.29
CA GLN A 903 26.35 -30.57 -3.09
C GLN A 903 26.93 -31.91 -2.64
N ALA A 904 28.20 -31.90 -2.25
CA ALA A 904 28.89 -33.01 -1.61
C ALA A 904 29.64 -32.49 -0.38
N GLY A 905 29.19 -32.87 0.82
CA GLY A 905 29.70 -32.29 2.07
C GLY A 905 29.48 -30.78 2.09
N HIS A 906 30.52 -29.98 2.34
CA HIS A 906 30.44 -28.50 2.37
C HIS A 906 30.78 -27.83 1.02
N VAL A 907 30.75 -28.58 -0.08
CA VAL A 907 31.11 -28.06 -1.41
C VAL A 907 29.94 -28.24 -2.35
N LEU A 908 29.42 -27.13 -2.86
CA LEU A 908 28.51 -27.10 -4.00
C LEU A 908 29.33 -27.19 -5.29
N LYS A 909 29.14 -28.26 -6.06
CA LYS A 909 29.66 -28.40 -7.42
C LYS A 909 28.66 -27.83 -8.40
N VAL A 910 29.08 -26.80 -9.12
CA VAL A 910 28.30 -26.16 -10.19
C VAL A 910 28.86 -26.65 -11.52
N TYR A 911 28.03 -27.31 -12.31
CA TYR A 911 28.39 -27.83 -13.62
C TYR A 911 27.95 -26.85 -14.70
N PHE A 912 28.87 -26.51 -15.59
CA PHE A 912 28.65 -25.73 -16.80
C PHE A 912 28.77 -26.63 -18.02
N GLU A 913 28.35 -26.12 -19.18
CA GLU A 913 28.49 -26.84 -20.46
C GLU A 913 29.94 -27.24 -20.78
N ARG A 914 30.93 -26.46 -20.33
CA ARG A 914 32.35 -26.67 -20.67
C ARG A 914 33.28 -26.83 -19.46
N ASN A 915 32.78 -26.65 -18.24
CA ASN A 915 33.63 -26.72 -17.04
C ASN A 915 32.80 -27.03 -15.78
N THR A 916 33.47 -27.14 -14.63
CA THR A 916 32.85 -27.25 -13.31
C THR A 916 33.51 -26.28 -12.33
N ALA A 917 32.71 -25.59 -11.50
CA ALA A 917 33.21 -24.79 -10.39
C ALA A 917 32.85 -25.43 -9.05
N SER A 918 33.60 -25.07 -8.01
CA SER A 918 33.37 -25.52 -6.64
C SER A 918 33.16 -24.30 -5.76
N VAL A 919 32.01 -24.25 -5.09
CA VAL A 919 31.64 -23.18 -4.17
C VAL A 919 31.55 -23.79 -2.78
N PHE A 920 32.16 -23.16 -1.78
CA PHE A 920 32.03 -23.62 -0.40
C PHE A 920 30.72 -23.11 0.20
N VAL A 921 29.99 -24.00 0.88
CA VAL A 921 28.72 -23.68 1.55
C VAL A 921 28.99 -23.55 3.04
N ASN A 922 28.55 -22.44 3.65
CA ASN A 922 28.76 -22.13 5.08
C ASN A 922 30.22 -22.28 5.55
N LYS A 923 31.18 -21.86 4.70
CA LYS A 923 32.61 -21.80 5.03
C LYS A 923 33.22 -20.55 4.41
N THR A 924 34.26 -20.03 5.07
CA THR A 924 35.08 -18.95 4.52
C THR A 924 36.44 -19.50 4.10
N GLN A 925 36.88 -19.15 2.89
CA GLN A 925 38.21 -19.46 2.40
C GLN A 925 39.14 -18.27 2.66
N TYR A 926 40.19 -18.49 3.44
CA TYR A 926 41.27 -17.52 3.63
C TYR A 926 42.48 -17.99 2.84
N THR A 927 43.10 -17.10 2.08
CA THR A 927 44.40 -17.38 1.44
C THR A 927 45.46 -16.65 2.23
N ASP A 928 46.42 -17.39 2.77
CA ASP A 928 47.53 -16.80 3.52
C ASP A 928 48.54 -16.09 2.60
N ALA A 929 49.53 -15.44 3.20
CA ALA A 929 50.58 -14.73 2.48
C ALA A 929 51.45 -15.64 1.59
N ASP A 930 51.40 -16.96 1.81
CA ASP A 930 52.12 -17.97 1.03
C ASP A 930 51.27 -18.52 -0.13
N GLY A 931 50.04 -18.02 -0.30
CA GLY A 931 49.12 -18.46 -1.36
C GLY A 931 48.42 -19.78 -1.06
N ILE A 932 48.51 -20.28 0.18
CA ILE A 932 47.82 -21.50 0.60
C ILE A 932 46.43 -21.11 1.10
N SER A 933 45.40 -21.65 0.45
CA SER A 933 44.04 -21.47 0.89
C SER A 933 43.68 -22.43 2.01
N GLN A 934 43.24 -21.90 3.15
CA GLN A 934 42.61 -22.64 4.24
C GLN A 934 41.11 -22.36 4.29
N VAL A 935 40.33 -23.41 4.53
CA VAL A 935 38.87 -23.34 4.64
C VAL A 935 38.51 -23.42 6.13
N VAL A 936 37.93 -22.36 6.66
CA VAL A 936 37.55 -22.24 8.07
C VAL A 936 36.03 -22.24 8.19
N LYS A 937 35.52 -22.78 9.30
CA LYS A 937 34.08 -22.78 9.61
C LYS A 937 33.59 -21.38 9.92
#